data_AF-A0A4R9C1N1-F1
#
_entry.id   AF-A0A4R9C1N1-F1
#
_cell.length_a   1.000
_cell.length_b   1.000
_cell.length_c   1.000
_cell.angle_alpha   90.00
_cell.angle_beta   90.00
_cell.angle_gamma   90.00
#
_symmetry.space_group_name_H-M   'P 1'
#
loop_
_entity.id
_entity.type
_entity.pdbx_description
1 polymer ?
#
loop_
_entity_poly.entity_id
_entity_poly.type
_entity_poly.pdbx_seq_one_letter_code
_entity_poly.pdbx_strand_id
1 'polypeptide(L)'
;MAYSKTIKDSVGREYPRKNQYIIDLINASPSDRKKLESNRKNHPYIKKLDEFLEKEKNFLTKIENEAKNRFKDVQDKKIAYLQEREFKANKKLDFYKDYVDLSYEAQFNYNLAERELRHIPDMIKNDENLKKQLKFKEQKLANITQKETDEAKKIIQQKTEERNNQLQAELIELNKKYSEGLISKKALTTEQKIRKRSAKEDITAFSYIDKKKATQEDIKNIKHHLNIDYKSKMNVLNSDISDVRRKTPIEVEKKHPILSYLTFPIPGLGQLLNKQYVKALLFFIGTLFIYFVAIPYALGFGNYQGEGISGLISLAEGGKRLDKSIIFMIEGIISIFLLLISIFIYYISFVDVYKVEKKEIEGVRRNVWFETKEAILTDGFPYLVISPASIAIIFIVLVPIFTTILISFTNYDPNNQAKFTWSGLQNYKLLALGQGVAGKAFWPIVLWTLIWTFASTTLAIAIGFILSLIANQERIKFKGLFRTIYLLPWAVPAFITIMFFSQMFAKGGPITEMINKIFGIALDVKNNTFQTRLVLILLQGWLGSAYVFLLSTGILQGIPSDLYEAAEIDGATGFKKTWRITIPLVLFQTAPLLIGQYTFNFNNFSIIHLFNGGGPFNPSVYGNVAGSTDLLISYIYKLTITSNYQALGAAVTIVISLIIMFFSWLGFRNTKAFKGN
;
A
#
# COMPACT_ATOMS: atom_id res chain seq x y z
N MET A 1 24.06 18.68 27.26
CA MET A 1 24.25 19.49 26.03
C MET A 1 24.34 20.96 26.39
N ALA A 2 25.22 21.72 25.73
CA ALA A 2 25.21 23.18 25.82
C ALA A 2 24.02 23.74 25.00
N TYR A 3 23.45 24.86 25.43
CA TYR A 3 22.44 25.56 24.63
C TYR A 3 23.08 26.11 23.35
N SER A 4 22.38 25.99 22.22
CA SER A 4 22.75 26.66 20.96
C SER A 4 22.58 28.18 21.10
N LYS A 5 23.41 28.98 20.41
CA LYS A 5 23.28 30.45 20.36
C LYS A 5 22.00 30.90 19.65
N THR A 6 21.54 30.14 18.66
CA THR A 6 20.32 30.39 17.88
C THR A 6 19.33 29.24 18.04
N ILE A 7 18.06 29.52 17.75
CA ILE A 7 16.98 28.53 17.64
C ILE A 7 16.43 28.50 16.22
N LYS A 8 15.80 27.40 15.82
CA LYS A 8 15.30 27.19 14.46
C LYS A 8 13.78 27.07 14.44
N ASP A 9 13.16 27.64 13.42
CA ASP A 9 11.76 27.36 13.11
C ASP A 9 11.61 26.05 12.31
N SER A 10 10.37 25.63 12.01
CA SER A 10 10.10 24.39 11.28
C SER A 10 10.62 24.41 9.83
N VAL A 11 10.95 25.59 9.29
CA VAL A 11 11.48 25.79 7.92
C VAL A 11 13.01 25.82 7.94
N GLY A 12 13.63 25.79 9.12
CA GLY A 12 15.09 25.79 9.31
C GLY A 12 15.71 27.19 9.35
N ARG A 13 14.90 28.25 9.45
CA ARG A 13 15.41 29.62 9.62
C ARG A 13 15.90 29.81 11.05
N GLU A 14 17.04 30.46 11.19
CA GLU A 14 17.64 30.73 12.49
C GLU A 14 17.15 32.05 13.08
N TYR A 15 16.87 32.04 14.39
CA TYR A 15 16.45 33.20 15.16
C TYR A 15 17.34 33.36 16.40
N PRO A 16 17.63 34.60 16.81
CA PRO A 16 18.31 34.86 18.08
C PRO A 16 17.44 34.39 19.26
N ARG A 17 18.05 34.04 20.39
CA ARG A 17 17.27 33.75 21.61
C ARG A 17 16.67 35.03 22.18
N LYS A 18 15.45 34.93 22.73
CA LYS A 18 14.82 36.01 23.52
C LYS A 18 15.05 35.83 25.01
N ASN A 19 15.26 34.58 25.43
CA ASN A 19 15.51 34.25 26.83
C ASN A 19 16.92 34.68 27.27
N GLN A 20 17.00 35.86 27.90
CA GLN A 20 18.27 36.41 28.39
C GLN A 20 18.96 35.49 29.41
N TYR A 21 18.21 34.75 30.23
CA TYR A 21 18.81 33.79 31.17
C TYR A 21 19.57 32.68 30.43
N ILE A 22 19.02 32.17 29.33
CA ILE A 22 19.73 31.17 28.51
C ILE A 22 20.95 31.79 27.82
N ILE A 23 20.84 33.04 27.34
CA ILE A 23 21.96 33.77 26.72
C ILE A 23 23.11 33.95 27.72
N ASP A 24 22.81 34.36 28.95
CA ASP A 24 23.79 34.53 30.01
C ASP A 24 24.41 33.19 30.40
N LEU A 25 23.64 32.10 30.43
CA LEU A 25 24.17 30.74 30.62
C LEU A 25 25.08 30.29 29.48
N ILE A 26 24.85 30.72 28.23
CA ILE A 26 25.71 30.41 27.08
C ILE A 26 27.05 31.14 27.20
N ASN A 27 27.03 32.41 27.62
CA ASN A 27 28.20 33.27 27.70
C ASN A 27 29.01 33.11 29.01
N ALA A 28 28.43 32.51 30.05
CA ALA A 28 29.07 32.32 31.35
C ALA A 28 30.18 31.24 31.34
N SER A 29 31.23 31.48 32.15
CA SER A 29 32.26 30.50 32.46
C SER A 29 31.67 29.29 33.23
N PRO A 30 32.35 28.12 33.30
CA PRO A 30 31.82 26.96 34.03
C PRO A 30 31.48 27.22 35.51
N SER A 31 32.26 28.07 36.19
CA SER A 31 32.00 28.48 37.58
C SER A 31 30.81 29.43 37.69
N ASP A 32 30.68 30.39 36.78
CA ASP A 32 29.59 31.37 36.78
C ASP A 32 28.27 30.74 36.34
N ARG A 33 28.32 29.75 35.44
CA ARG A 33 27.16 28.97 35.02
C ARG A 33 26.53 28.24 36.21
N LYS A 34 27.31 27.61 37.09
CA LYS A 34 26.79 26.96 38.31
C LYS A 34 26.12 27.96 39.25
N LYS A 35 26.70 29.16 39.40
CA LYS A 35 26.10 30.25 40.20
C LYS A 35 24.76 30.70 39.62
N LEU A 36 24.69 30.93 38.30
CA LEU A 36 23.46 31.30 37.59
C LEU A 36 22.38 30.21 37.70
N GLU A 37 22.74 28.94 37.52
CA GLU A 37 21.80 27.81 37.66
C GLU A 37 21.27 27.70 39.11
N SER A 38 22.12 27.90 40.12
CA SER A 38 21.71 27.90 41.53
C SER A 38 20.81 29.07 41.91
N ASN A 39 20.94 30.22 41.22
CA ASN A 39 20.20 31.45 41.51
C ASN A 39 19.17 31.82 40.42
N ARG A 40 18.67 30.83 39.66
CA ARG A 40 17.76 31.03 38.51
C ARG A 40 16.58 31.96 38.82
N LYS A 41 15.90 31.75 39.95
CA LYS A 41 14.70 32.51 40.33
C LYS A 41 14.94 34.01 40.50
N ASN A 42 16.17 34.41 40.84
CA ASN A 42 16.50 35.81 41.05
C ASN A 42 16.95 36.54 39.79
N HIS A 43 17.09 35.84 38.66
CA HIS A 43 17.52 36.43 37.40
C HIS A 43 16.53 37.50 36.90
N PRO A 44 16.98 38.70 36.47
CA PRO A 44 16.08 39.80 36.08
C PRO A 44 15.07 39.41 35.00
N TYR A 45 15.51 38.67 33.99
CA TYR A 45 14.61 38.17 32.93
C TYR A 45 13.59 37.16 33.46
N ILE A 46 13.97 36.27 34.38
CA ILE A 46 13.05 35.26 34.93
C ILE A 46 11.97 35.95 35.78
N LYS A 47 12.32 36.96 36.59
CA LYS A 47 11.32 37.75 37.33
C LYS A 47 10.33 38.45 36.41
N LYS A 48 10.82 39.10 35.34
CA LYS A 48 9.95 39.74 34.33
C LYS A 48 9.05 38.73 33.61
N LEU A 49 9.59 37.56 33.28
CA LEU A 49 8.84 36.48 32.64
C LEU A 49 7.75 35.93 33.58
N ASP A 50 8.07 35.69 34.85
CA ASP A 50 7.12 35.20 35.85
C ASP A 50 5.99 36.23 36.10
N GLU A 51 6.33 37.52 36.19
CA GLU A 51 5.34 38.61 36.28
C GLU A 51 4.42 38.66 35.03
N PHE A 52 4.99 38.50 33.84
CA PHE A 52 4.22 38.39 32.61
C PHE A 52 3.29 37.17 32.61
N LEU A 53 3.78 36.00 33.00
CA LEU A 53 2.98 34.76 33.04
C LEU A 53 1.81 34.87 34.02
N GLU A 54 2.00 35.55 35.15
CA GLU A 54 0.93 35.82 36.11
C GLU A 54 -0.12 36.79 35.53
N LYS A 55 0.33 37.89 34.90
CA LYS A 55 -0.56 38.82 34.19
C LYS A 55 -1.32 38.12 33.06
N GLU A 56 -0.65 37.29 32.28
CA GLU A 56 -1.22 36.51 31.19
C GLU A 56 -2.29 35.54 31.72
N LYS A 57 -2.03 34.81 32.80
CA LYS A 57 -3.01 33.90 33.40
C LYS A 57 -4.28 34.61 33.86
N ASN A 58 -4.12 35.75 34.54
CA ASN A 58 -5.24 36.56 35.01
C ASN A 58 -6.02 37.16 33.83
N PHE A 59 -5.32 37.66 32.82
CA PHE A 59 -5.90 38.16 31.58
C PHE A 59 -6.70 37.07 30.84
N LEU A 60 -6.11 35.89 30.63
CA LEU A 60 -6.76 34.78 29.93
C LEU A 60 -8.04 34.31 30.65
N THR A 61 -8.03 34.26 31.98
CA THR A 61 -9.20 33.88 32.78
C THR A 61 -10.30 34.94 32.70
N LYS A 62 -9.92 36.23 32.73
CA LYS A 62 -10.86 37.34 32.58
C LYS A 62 -11.53 37.32 31.22
N ILE A 63 -10.77 37.23 30.12
CA ILE A 63 -11.36 37.21 28.77
C ILE A 63 -12.23 35.97 28.53
N GLU A 64 -11.89 34.83 29.13
CA GLU A 64 -12.68 33.59 29.00
C GLU A 64 -14.07 33.76 29.62
N ASN A 65 -14.13 34.36 30.82
CA ASN A 65 -15.39 34.64 31.50
C ASN A 65 -16.22 35.72 30.78
N GLU A 66 -15.55 36.79 30.31
CA GLU A 66 -16.22 37.84 29.52
C GLU A 66 -16.81 37.29 28.22
N ALA A 67 -16.06 36.46 27.49
CA ALA A 67 -16.51 35.89 26.23
C ALA A 67 -17.70 34.93 26.44
N LYS A 68 -17.62 34.05 27.45
CA LYS A 68 -18.73 33.15 27.81
C LYS A 68 -20.01 33.90 28.17
N ASN A 69 -19.90 34.97 28.95
CA ASN A 69 -21.07 35.76 29.34
C ASN A 69 -21.66 36.53 28.16
N ARG A 70 -20.80 37.10 27.29
CA ARG A 70 -21.23 37.94 26.17
C ARG A 70 -21.95 37.17 25.07
N PHE A 71 -21.56 35.93 24.80
CA PHE A 71 -22.08 35.14 23.68
C PHE A 71 -23.00 33.97 24.11
N LYS A 72 -23.42 33.94 25.38
CA LYS A 72 -24.26 32.87 25.94
C LYS A 72 -25.61 32.73 25.23
N ASP A 73 -26.21 33.86 24.85
CA ASP A 73 -27.58 33.91 24.30
C ASP A 73 -27.62 33.86 22.76
N VAL A 74 -26.48 33.70 22.10
CA VAL A 74 -26.40 33.59 20.64
C VAL A 74 -26.93 32.22 20.21
N GLN A 75 -28.07 32.20 19.51
CA GLN A 75 -28.74 30.96 19.11
C GLN A 75 -27.90 30.08 18.17
N ASP A 76 -27.14 30.68 17.25
CA ASP A 76 -26.28 29.94 16.35
C ASP A 76 -24.93 29.63 16.99
N LYS A 77 -24.72 28.37 17.38
CA LYS A 77 -23.48 27.89 18.01
C LYS A 77 -22.22 28.11 17.15
N LYS A 78 -22.31 28.04 15.82
CA LYS A 78 -21.16 28.25 14.93
C LYS A 78 -20.76 29.72 14.92
N ILE A 79 -21.73 30.62 14.82
CA ILE A 79 -21.49 32.06 14.88
C ILE A 79 -21.00 32.47 16.27
N ALA A 80 -21.62 31.95 17.34
CA ALA A 80 -21.18 32.20 18.71
C ALA A 80 -19.71 31.83 18.90
N TYR A 81 -19.29 30.66 18.40
CA TYR A 81 -17.90 30.22 18.44
C TYR A 81 -16.94 31.14 17.66
N LEU A 82 -17.33 31.59 16.47
CA LEU A 82 -16.52 32.53 15.68
C LEU A 82 -16.42 33.90 16.35
N GLN A 83 -17.53 34.45 16.85
CA GLN A 83 -17.57 35.73 17.57
C GLN A 83 -16.75 35.68 18.87
N GLU A 84 -16.81 34.56 19.58
CA GLU A 84 -15.99 34.33 20.78
C GLU A 84 -14.49 34.37 20.44
N ARG A 85 -14.09 33.70 19.35
CA ARG A 85 -12.71 33.71 18.87
C ARG A 85 -12.27 35.10 18.39
N GLU A 86 -13.10 35.80 17.64
CA GLU A 86 -12.84 37.18 17.20
C GLU A 86 -12.62 38.12 18.40
N PHE A 87 -13.53 38.07 19.38
CA PHE A 87 -13.43 38.88 20.59
C PHE A 87 -12.14 38.59 21.36
N LYS A 88 -11.82 37.31 21.58
CA LYS A 88 -10.58 36.90 22.24
C LYS A 88 -9.36 37.32 21.44
N ALA A 89 -9.36 37.15 20.12
CA ALA A 89 -8.25 37.54 19.25
C ALA A 89 -8.00 39.06 19.33
N ASN A 90 -9.05 39.88 19.30
CA ASN A 90 -8.92 41.33 19.46
C ASN A 90 -8.27 41.72 20.79
N LYS A 91 -8.75 41.15 21.90
CA LYS A 91 -8.15 41.39 23.24
C LYS A 91 -6.72 40.88 23.33
N LYS A 92 -6.42 39.71 22.76
CA LYS A 92 -5.08 39.13 22.75
C LYS A 92 -4.10 39.97 21.94
N LEU A 93 -4.51 40.49 20.79
CA LEU A 93 -3.66 41.34 19.96
C LEU A 93 -3.18 42.57 20.75
N ASP A 94 -4.11 43.24 21.45
CA ASP A 94 -3.80 44.40 22.28
C ASP A 94 -2.93 44.05 23.50
N PHE A 95 -3.18 42.91 24.14
CA PHE A 95 -2.39 42.46 25.30
C PHE A 95 -0.96 42.04 24.92
N TYR A 96 -0.78 41.22 23.87
CA TYR A 96 0.52 40.64 23.55
C TYR A 96 1.47 41.59 22.83
N LYS A 97 0.98 42.70 22.25
CA LYS A 97 1.81 43.68 21.52
C LYS A 97 3.01 44.16 22.35
N ASP A 98 2.81 44.36 23.65
CA ASP A 98 3.83 44.89 24.57
C ASP A 98 4.83 43.82 25.03
N TYR A 99 4.57 42.54 24.74
CA TYR A 99 5.37 41.40 25.19
C TYR A 99 5.99 40.59 24.03
N VAL A 100 5.82 41.02 22.78
CA VAL A 100 6.37 40.33 21.60
C VAL A 100 7.87 40.10 21.74
N ASP A 101 8.61 41.09 22.24
CA ASP A 101 10.07 40.99 22.40
C ASP A 101 10.49 40.22 23.66
N LEU A 102 9.58 40.05 24.63
CA LEU A 102 9.86 39.31 25.86
C LEU A 102 9.99 37.81 25.61
N SER A 103 9.12 37.22 24.79
CA SER A 103 9.16 35.78 24.50
C SER A 103 8.60 35.42 23.14
N TYR A 104 9.09 34.30 22.58
CA TYR A 104 8.52 33.72 21.36
C TYR A 104 7.09 33.21 21.54
N GLU A 105 6.65 32.92 22.76
CA GLU A 105 5.26 32.51 23.03
C GLU A 105 4.30 33.70 22.93
N ALA A 106 4.69 34.86 23.50
CA ALA A 106 3.94 36.10 23.33
C ALA A 106 3.87 36.52 21.85
N GLN A 107 4.99 36.44 21.12
CA GLN A 107 5.01 36.68 19.67
C GLN A 107 4.09 35.71 18.91
N PHE A 108 4.10 34.42 19.26
CA PHE A 108 3.23 33.42 18.65
C PHE A 108 1.75 33.76 18.87
N ASN A 109 1.36 34.09 20.11
CA ASN A 109 -0.02 34.45 20.43
C ASN A 109 -0.47 35.75 19.78
N TYR A 110 0.42 36.74 19.63
CA TYR A 110 0.18 37.96 18.86
C TYR A 110 -0.09 37.66 17.38
N ASN A 111 0.81 36.92 16.72
CA ASN A 111 0.67 36.55 15.30
C ASN A 111 -0.57 35.66 15.06
N LEU A 112 -0.91 34.80 16.03
CA LEU A 112 -2.11 33.96 15.99
C LEU A 112 -3.37 34.82 16.01
N ALA A 113 -3.46 35.77 16.95
CA ALA A 113 -4.57 36.71 17.06
C ALA A 113 -4.73 37.56 15.79
N GLU A 114 -3.62 38.02 15.20
CA GLU A 114 -3.63 38.76 13.92
C GLU A 114 -4.23 37.92 12.78
N ARG A 115 -3.87 36.64 12.66
CA ARG A 115 -4.45 35.75 11.63
C ARG A 115 -5.92 35.46 11.88
N GLU A 116 -6.34 35.26 13.12
CA GLU A 116 -7.74 35.08 13.46
C GLU A 116 -8.58 36.30 13.04
N LEU A 117 -8.13 37.51 13.37
CA LEU A 117 -8.83 38.75 13.00
C LEU A 117 -8.86 39.02 11.49
N ARG A 118 -7.93 38.48 10.72
CA ARG A 118 -7.92 38.59 9.26
C ARG A 118 -9.04 37.78 8.60
N HIS A 119 -9.40 36.63 9.15
CA HIS A 119 -10.33 35.69 8.50
C HIS A 119 -11.71 35.64 9.15
N ILE A 120 -11.78 35.67 10.48
CA ILE A 120 -13.03 35.41 11.21
C ILE A 120 -14.13 36.44 10.92
N PRO A 121 -13.86 37.76 10.84
CA PRO A 121 -14.91 38.75 10.51
C PRO A 121 -15.57 38.48 9.15
N ASP A 122 -14.78 38.12 8.14
CA ASP A 122 -15.28 37.77 6.80
C ASP A 122 -16.04 36.44 6.78
N MET A 123 -15.72 35.51 7.68
CA MET A 123 -16.49 34.29 7.87
C MET A 123 -17.88 34.59 8.44
N ILE A 124 -17.95 35.41 9.49
CA ILE A 124 -19.20 35.82 10.13
C ILE A 124 -20.07 36.59 9.13
N LYS A 125 -19.51 37.60 8.46
CA LYS A 125 -20.23 38.41 7.45
C LYS A 125 -20.77 37.57 6.30
N ASN A 126 -20.01 36.59 5.82
CA ASN A 126 -20.47 35.70 4.74
C ASN A 126 -21.64 34.81 5.20
N ASP A 127 -21.53 34.22 6.38
CA ASP A 127 -22.58 33.37 6.94
C ASP A 127 -23.87 34.16 7.21
N GLU A 128 -23.76 35.37 7.76
CA GLU A 128 -24.89 36.29 7.93
C GLU A 128 -25.54 36.67 6.61
N ASN A 129 -24.75 36.96 5.57
CA ASN A 129 -25.27 37.27 4.24
C ASN A 129 -26.01 36.08 3.62
N LEU A 130 -25.45 34.87 3.70
CA LEU A 130 -26.10 33.66 3.22
C LEU A 130 -27.39 33.36 3.97
N LYS A 131 -27.43 33.58 5.30
CA LYS A 131 -28.67 33.44 6.08
C LYS A 131 -29.73 34.47 5.72
N LYS A 132 -29.34 35.73 5.47
CA LYS A 132 -30.25 36.77 4.97
C LYS A 132 -30.83 36.37 3.61
N GLN A 133 -30.00 35.90 2.69
CA GLN A 133 -30.45 35.38 1.39
C GLN A 133 -31.37 34.17 1.55
N LEU A 134 -31.04 33.25 2.46
CA LEU A 134 -31.86 32.08 2.75
C LEU A 134 -33.25 32.49 3.22
N LYS A 135 -33.34 33.38 4.22
CA LYS A 135 -34.61 33.88 4.76
C LYS A 135 -35.44 34.57 3.67
N PHE A 136 -34.80 35.39 2.83
CA PHE A 136 -35.45 36.04 1.71
C PHE A 136 -36.00 35.02 0.68
N LYS A 137 -35.23 33.98 0.34
CA LYS A 137 -35.67 32.93 -0.59
C LYS A 137 -36.77 32.04 0.01
N GLU A 138 -36.71 31.74 1.30
CA GLU A 138 -37.77 31.00 2.02
C GLU A 138 -39.07 31.79 2.06
N GLN A 139 -39.02 33.11 2.32
CA GLN A 139 -40.19 33.99 2.20
C GLN A 139 -40.72 34.06 0.77
N LYS A 140 -39.83 34.19 -0.22
CA LYS A 140 -40.22 34.17 -1.63
C LYS A 140 -40.92 32.87 -2.01
N LEU A 141 -40.41 31.73 -1.55
CA LEU A 141 -41.01 30.42 -1.80
C LEU A 141 -42.41 30.31 -1.21
N ALA A 142 -42.64 30.87 -0.01
CA ALA A 142 -43.96 30.89 0.64
C ALA A 142 -44.98 31.75 -0.12
N ASN A 143 -44.53 32.80 -0.82
CA ASN A 143 -45.39 33.73 -1.56
C ASN A 143 -45.72 33.28 -3.00
N ILE A 144 -45.12 32.19 -3.51
CA ILE A 144 -45.39 31.69 -4.87
C ILE A 144 -46.77 31.02 -4.89
N THR A 145 -47.62 31.48 -5.81
CA THR A 145 -48.99 30.95 -5.93
C THR A 145 -49.04 29.68 -6.76
N GLN A 146 -50.06 28.85 -6.51
CA GLN A 146 -50.28 27.63 -7.28
C GLN A 146 -50.56 27.94 -8.77
N LYS A 147 -51.24 29.05 -9.06
CA LYS A 147 -51.54 29.53 -10.42
C LYS A 147 -50.27 29.78 -11.25
N GLU A 148 -49.28 30.49 -10.68
CA GLU A 148 -47.99 30.72 -11.35
C GLU A 148 -47.24 29.41 -11.64
N THR A 149 -47.36 28.44 -10.73
CA THR A 149 -46.72 27.12 -10.87
C THR A 149 -47.37 26.32 -12.01
N ASP A 150 -48.70 26.37 -12.12
CA ASP A 150 -49.44 25.64 -13.14
C ASP A 150 -49.30 26.27 -14.54
N GLU A 151 -49.19 27.61 -14.63
CA GLU A 151 -48.82 28.31 -15.87
C GLU A 151 -47.41 27.94 -16.33
N ALA A 152 -46.43 27.91 -15.41
CA ALA A 152 -45.07 27.50 -15.71
C ALA A 152 -45.00 26.04 -16.21
N LYS A 153 -45.75 25.12 -15.61
CA LYS A 153 -45.81 23.71 -16.06
C LYS A 153 -46.28 23.57 -17.51
N LYS A 154 -47.29 24.35 -17.92
CA LYS A 154 -47.76 24.35 -19.32
C LYS A 154 -46.67 24.81 -20.29
N ILE A 155 -45.96 25.89 -19.94
CA ILE A 155 -44.83 26.41 -20.73
C ILE A 155 -43.70 25.38 -20.81
N ILE A 156 -43.37 24.74 -19.69
CA ILE A 156 -42.34 23.70 -19.62
C ILE A 156 -42.70 22.52 -20.53
N GLN A 157 -43.96 22.07 -20.48
CA GLN A 157 -44.44 20.97 -21.31
C GLN A 157 -44.31 21.31 -22.80
N GLN A 158 -44.75 22.51 -23.20
CA GLN A 158 -44.64 22.98 -24.57
C GLN A 158 -43.18 23.04 -25.05
N LYS A 159 -42.27 23.64 -24.26
CA LYS A 159 -40.84 23.72 -24.62
C LYS A 159 -40.14 22.36 -24.64
N THR A 160 -40.54 21.46 -23.75
CA THR A 160 -40.00 20.10 -23.71
C THR A 160 -40.41 19.32 -24.95
N GLU A 161 -41.67 19.46 -25.38
CA GLU A 161 -42.17 18.84 -26.61
C GLU A 161 -41.47 19.43 -27.84
N GLU A 162 -41.33 20.75 -27.93
CA GLU A 162 -40.61 21.43 -29.01
C GLU A 162 -39.15 20.96 -29.11
N ARG A 163 -38.43 20.88 -27.98
CA ARG A 163 -37.02 20.44 -27.97
C ARG A 163 -36.88 18.95 -28.30
N ASN A 164 -37.82 18.11 -27.87
CA ASN A 164 -37.84 16.70 -28.24
C ASN A 164 -38.08 16.52 -29.75
N ASN A 165 -38.98 17.31 -30.33
CA ASN A 165 -39.22 17.30 -31.78
C ASN A 165 -37.99 17.76 -32.56
N GLN A 166 -37.30 18.81 -32.10
CA GLN A 166 -36.02 19.25 -32.67
C GLN A 166 -34.95 18.15 -32.58
N LEU A 167 -34.79 17.50 -31.42
CA LEU A 167 -33.84 16.40 -31.27
C LEU A 167 -34.13 15.26 -32.25
N GLN A 168 -35.41 14.90 -32.45
CA GLN A 168 -35.78 13.87 -33.43
C GLN A 168 -35.39 14.30 -34.85
N ALA A 169 -35.65 15.55 -35.24
CA ALA A 169 -35.23 16.07 -36.54
C ALA A 169 -33.71 16.04 -36.72
N GLU A 170 -32.94 16.47 -35.71
CA GLU A 170 -31.47 16.43 -35.73
C GLU A 170 -30.95 14.98 -35.84
N LEU A 171 -31.58 14.01 -35.17
CA LEU A 171 -31.20 12.60 -35.25
C LEU A 171 -31.52 11.99 -36.62
N ILE A 172 -32.65 12.37 -37.23
CA ILE A 172 -33.02 11.96 -38.58
C ILE A 172 -32.01 12.52 -39.59
N GLU A 173 -31.67 13.80 -39.50
CA GLU A 173 -30.67 14.45 -40.36
C GLU A 173 -29.29 13.77 -40.21
N LEU A 174 -28.89 13.47 -38.98
CA LEU A 174 -27.61 12.81 -38.71
C LEU A 174 -27.57 11.38 -39.24
N ASN A 175 -28.67 10.63 -39.14
CA ASN A 175 -28.80 9.31 -39.76
C ASN A 175 -28.76 9.39 -41.29
N LYS A 176 -29.36 10.44 -41.88
CA LYS A 176 -29.31 10.70 -43.32
C LYS A 176 -27.88 10.96 -43.79
N LYS A 177 -27.12 11.83 -43.09
CA LYS A 177 -25.69 12.09 -43.37
C LYS A 177 -24.84 10.81 -43.29
N TYR A 178 -25.18 9.89 -42.39
CA TYR A 178 -24.52 8.59 -42.33
C TYR A 178 -24.89 7.70 -43.52
N SER A 179 -26.17 7.63 -43.91
CA SER A 179 -26.59 6.86 -45.09
C SER A 179 -26.02 7.39 -46.41
N GLU A 180 -25.74 8.69 -46.48
CA GLU A 180 -25.10 9.35 -47.63
C GLU A 180 -23.56 9.23 -47.60
N GLY A 181 -22.98 8.60 -46.59
CA GLY A 181 -21.52 8.40 -46.47
C GLY A 181 -20.73 9.63 -46.04
N LEU A 182 -21.39 10.73 -45.64
CA LEU A 182 -20.74 11.98 -45.24
C LEU A 182 -20.07 11.91 -43.86
N ILE A 183 -20.49 10.98 -42.99
CA ILE A 183 -19.94 10.77 -41.65
C ILE A 183 -19.69 9.30 -41.35
N SER A 184 -18.66 9.01 -40.55
CA SER A 184 -18.35 7.64 -40.11
C SER A 184 -19.34 7.13 -39.05
N LYS A 185 -19.47 5.81 -38.90
CA LYS A 185 -20.30 5.18 -37.84
C LYS A 185 -19.90 5.63 -36.42
N LYS A 186 -18.62 5.88 -36.19
CA LYS A 186 -18.10 6.38 -34.90
C LYS A 186 -18.46 7.86 -34.67
N ALA A 187 -18.44 8.67 -35.72
CA ALA A 187 -18.90 10.05 -35.67
C ALA A 187 -20.41 10.11 -35.38
N LEU A 188 -21.22 9.29 -36.06
CA LEU A 188 -22.66 9.16 -35.82
C LEU A 188 -22.97 8.88 -34.34
N THR A 189 -22.37 7.85 -33.75
CA THR A 189 -22.67 7.47 -32.35
C THR A 189 -22.25 8.56 -31.35
N THR A 190 -21.14 9.24 -31.61
CA THR A 190 -20.65 10.34 -30.78
C THR A 190 -21.60 11.55 -30.86
N GLU A 191 -21.95 11.96 -32.07
CA GLU A 191 -22.82 13.10 -32.36
C GLU A 191 -24.26 12.89 -31.84
N GLN A 192 -24.79 11.67 -31.94
CA GLN A 192 -26.08 11.32 -31.32
C GLN A 192 -26.04 11.47 -29.80
N LYS A 193 -24.94 11.05 -29.15
CA LYS A 193 -24.77 11.16 -27.70
C LYS A 193 -24.67 12.62 -27.27
N ILE A 194 -23.95 13.46 -28.02
CA ILE A 194 -23.82 14.89 -27.77
C ILE A 194 -25.20 15.58 -27.84
N ARG A 195 -25.95 15.36 -28.93
CA ARG A 195 -27.29 15.97 -29.11
C ARG A 195 -28.29 15.54 -28.05
N LYS A 196 -28.34 14.25 -27.71
CA LYS A 196 -29.18 13.73 -26.61
C LYS A 196 -28.82 14.35 -25.26
N ARG A 197 -27.52 14.58 -25.01
CA ARG A 197 -27.07 15.25 -23.80
C ARG A 197 -27.48 16.72 -23.78
N SER A 198 -27.26 17.45 -24.88
CA SER A 198 -27.67 18.85 -25.01
C SER A 198 -29.17 19.02 -24.80
N ALA A 199 -30.00 18.21 -25.46
CA ALA A 199 -31.46 18.25 -25.27
C ALA A 199 -31.87 17.96 -23.81
N LYS A 200 -31.19 17.04 -23.12
CA LYS A 200 -31.42 16.78 -21.70
C LYS A 200 -31.04 17.97 -20.82
N GLU A 201 -29.94 18.66 -21.13
CA GLU A 201 -29.50 19.87 -20.44
C GLU A 201 -30.53 21.00 -20.65
N ASP A 202 -31.03 21.20 -21.88
CA ASP A 202 -32.07 22.19 -22.20
C ASP A 202 -33.39 21.91 -21.45
N ILE A 203 -33.86 20.66 -21.45
CA ILE A 203 -35.08 20.25 -20.73
C ILE A 203 -34.92 20.49 -19.22
N THR A 204 -33.73 20.21 -18.68
CA THR A 204 -33.43 20.50 -17.29
C THR A 204 -33.48 22.01 -17.04
N ALA A 205 -32.93 22.82 -17.94
CA ALA A 205 -32.97 24.27 -17.86
C ALA A 205 -34.41 24.81 -17.90
N PHE A 206 -35.27 24.27 -18.76
CA PHE A 206 -36.70 24.64 -18.81
C PHE A 206 -37.41 24.38 -17.49
N SER A 207 -37.03 23.31 -16.77
CA SER A 207 -37.66 23.02 -15.48
C SER A 207 -37.48 24.13 -14.43
N TYR A 208 -36.53 25.06 -14.61
CA TYR A 208 -36.36 26.24 -13.77
C TYR A 208 -37.26 27.43 -14.14
N ILE A 209 -38.06 27.32 -15.21
CA ILE A 209 -39.16 28.26 -15.49
C ILE A 209 -40.19 28.21 -14.36
N ASP A 210 -40.37 27.03 -13.74
CA ASP A 210 -41.10 26.90 -12.49
C ASP A 210 -40.32 27.61 -11.38
N LYS A 211 -40.77 28.82 -11.04
CA LYS A 211 -40.20 29.66 -9.98
C LYS A 211 -40.14 28.92 -8.65
N LYS A 212 -41.07 27.99 -8.37
CA LYS A 212 -41.08 27.20 -7.14
C LYS A 212 -39.88 26.26 -7.11
N LYS A 213 -39.70 25.48 -8.17
CA LYS A 213 -38.55 24.57 -8.33
C LYS A 213 -37.22 25.32 -8.34
N ALA A 214 -37.13 26.43 -9.06
CA ALA A 214 -35.92 27.26 -9.07
C ALA A 214 -35.58 27.82 -7.68
N THR A 215 -36.56 28.34 -6.96
CA THR A 215 -36.35 28.88 -5.60
C THR A 215 -35.99 27.78 -4.60
N GLN A 216 -36.53 26.56 -4.75
CA GLN A 216 -36.14 25.41 -3.92
C GLN A 216 -34.69 24.98 -4.16
N GLU A 217 -34.23 24.94 -5.41
CA GLU A 217 -32.84 24.64 -5.73
C GLU A 217 -31.90 25.75 -5.25
N ASP A 218 -32.28 27.03 -5.35
CA ASP A 218 -31.54 28.14 -4.74
C ASP A 218 -31.39 27.97 -3.21
N ILE A 219 -32.47 27.63 -2.51
CA ILE A 219 -32.45 27.37 -1.05
C ILE A 219 -31.50 26.22 -0.73
N LYS A 220 -31.56 25.13 -1.50
CA LYS A 220 -30.67 23.98 -1.34
C LYS A 220 -29.21 24.36 -1.57
N ASN A 221 -28.94 25.17 -2.60
CA ASN A 221 -27.60 25.67 -2.89
C ASN A 221 -27.07 26.55 -1.76
N ILE A 222 -27.87 27.49 -1.26
CA ILE A 222 -27.49 28.36 -0.13
C ILE A 222 -27.22 27.51 1.14
N LYS A 223 -28.07 26.53 1.44
CA LYS A 223 -27.85 25.59 2.57
C LYS A 223 -26.55 24.79 2.41
N HIS A 224 -26.22 24.39 1.18
CA HIS A 224 -24.96 23.72 0.87
C HIS A 224 -23.77 24.65 1.13
N HIS A 225 -23.79 25.87 0.60
CA HIS A 225 -22.76 26.88 0.81
C HIS A 225 -22.56 27.24 2.28
N LEU A 226 -23.62 27.38 3.08
CA LEU A 226 -23.53 27.60 4.53
C LEU A 226 -22.68 26.54 5.25
N ASN A 227 -22.65 25.30 4.76
CA ASN A 227 -21.85 24.24 5.34
C ASN A 227 -20.44 24.14 4.74
N ILE A 228 -20.34 24.20 3.41
CA ILE A 228 -19.08 24.05 2.69
C ILE A 228 -18.16 25.26 2.88
N ASP A 229 -18.69 26.48 2.76
CA ASP A 229 -17.90 27.70 2.88
C ASP A 229 -17.31 27.82 4.29
N TYR A 230 -18.10 27.50 5.33
CA TYR A 230 -17.60 27.47 6.70
C TYR A 230 -16.42 26.50 6.85
N LYS A 231 -16.56 25.25 6.37
CA LYS A 231 -15.51 24.23 6.46
C LYS A 231 -14.26 24.63 5.66
N SER A 232 -14.47 25.14 4.45
CA SER A 232 -13.40 25.60 3.56
C SER A 232 -12.61 26.75 4.20
N LYS A 233 -13.30 27.82 4.64
CA LYS A 233 -12.67 28.96 5.30
C LYS A 233 -11.98 28.57 6.61
N MET A 234 -12.54 27.62 7.38
CA MET A 234 -11.90 27.10 8.58
C MET A 234 -10.60 26.33 8.26
N ASN A 235 -10.57 25.57 7.16
CA ASN A 235 -9.34 24.91 6.71
C ASN A 235 -8.27 25.94 6.29
N VAL A 236 -8.66 27.00 5.58
CA VAL A 236 -7.77 28.11 5.23
C VAL A 236 -7.21 28.77 6.50
N LEU A 237 -8.07 29.10 7.47
CA LEU A 237 -7.63 29.66 8.75
C LEU A 237 -6.66 28.71 9.49
N ASN A 238 -6.96 27.40 9.55
CA ASN A 238 -6.07 26.43 10.19
C ASN A 238 -4.73 26.26 9.46
N SER A 239 -4.73 26.38 8.13
CA SER A 239 -3.51 26.41 7.32
C SER A 239 -2.65 27.62 7.66
N ASP A 240 -3.26 28.80 7.74
CA ASP A 240 -2.58 30.05 8.10
C ASP A 240 -2.03 30.01 9.54
N ILE A 241 -2.80 29.45 10.49
CA ILE A 241 -2.35 29.21 11.86
C ILE A 241 -1.16 28.26 11.89
N SER A 242 -1.19 27.17 11.11
CA SER A 242 -0.07 26.24 10.95
C SER A 242 1.16 26.95 10.37
N ASP A 243 0.95 27.87 9.43
CA ASP A 243 2.01 28.69 8.85
C ASP A 243 2.68 29.61 9.91
N VAL A 244 1.89 30.22 10.80
CA VAL A 244 2.41 30.99 11.94
C VAL A 244 3.22 30.10 12.88
N ARG A 245 2.70 28.91 13.21
CA ARG A 245 3.40 27.93 14.07
C ARG A 245 4.73 27.49 13.46
N ARG A 246 4.77 27.28 12.14
CA ARG A 246 5.97 26.86 11.42
C ARG A 246 7.04 27.94 11.33
N LYS A 247 6.65 29.23 11.37
CA LYS A 247 7.56 30.38 11.25
C LYS A 247 7.92 31.02 12.60
N THR A 248 7.20 30.70 13.67
CA THR A 248 7.47 31.24 15.01
C THR A 248 8.10 30.16 15.87
N PRO A 249 9.38 30.27 16.25
CA PRO A 249 10.03 29.24 17.06
C PRO A 249 9.44 29.18 18.48
N ILE A 250 9.86 28.18 19.23
CA ILE A 250 9.61 28.04 20.67
C ILE A 250 10.94 28.03 21.40
N GLU A 251 10.96 28.57 22.62
CA GLU A 251 12.15 28.56 23.44
C GLU A 251 11.89 27.77 24.72
N VAL A 252 12.67 26.70 24.93
CA VAL A 252 12.56 25.83 26.11
C VAL A 252 13.89 25.75 26.85
N GLU A 253 13.82 25.57 28.17
CA GLU A 253 15.00 25.38 29.03
C GLU A 253 15.50 23.92 29.02
N LYS A 254 14.74 22.98 28.44
CA LYS A 254 15.12 21.56 28.36
C LYS A 254 16.42 21.39 27.57
N LYS A 255 17.38 20.63 28.13
CA LYS A 255 18.67 20.30 27.48
C LYS A 255 18.71 18.90 26.87
N HIS A 256 17.83 18.01 27.32
CA HIS A 256 17.81 16.59 26.97
C HIS A 256 16.37 16.10 26.78
N PRO A 257 16.12 15.14 25.86
CA PRO A 257 14.80 14.57 25.61
C PRO A 257 14.46 13.52 26.68
N ILE A 258 14.29 13.96 27.93
CA ILE A 258 14.13 13.08 29.10
C ILE A 258 12.78 12.33 29.04
N LEU A 259 11.72 12.94 28.47
CA LEU A 259 10.41 12.29 28.42
C LEU A 259 10.45 11.01 27.58
N SER A 260 11.24 10.99 26.50
CA SER A 260 11.40 9.80 25.66
C SER A 260 11.91 8.58 26.45
N TYR A 261 12.86 8.78 27.36
CA TYR A 261 13.40 7.70 28.20
C TYR A 261 12.45 7.31 29.34
N LEU A 262 11.85 8.30 30.02
CA LEU A 262 10.93 8.05 31.14
C LEU A 262 9.64 7.36 30.71
N THR A 263 9.15 7.65 29.49
CA THR A 263 7.89 7.10 28.99
C THR A 263 8.04 5.86 28.12
N PHE A 264 9.27 5.37 27.95
CA PHE A 264 9.57 4.17 27.17
C PHE A 264 8.73 2.93 27.54
N PRO A 265 8.50 2.60 28.83
CA PRO A 265 7.74 1.40 29.20
C PRO A 265 6.26 1.42 28.79
N ILE A 266 5.71 2.61 28.49
CA ILE A 266 4.28 2.79 28.18
C ILE A 266 4.16 3.58 26.87
N PRO A 267 4.18 2.91 25.71
CA PRO A 267 3.90 3.54 24.42
C PRO A 267 2.61 4.39 24.49
N GLY A 268 2.70 5.63 24.03
CA GLY A 268 1.60 6.61 24.07
C GLY A 268 1.67 7.61 25.23
N LEU A 269 2.33 7.27 26.34
CA LEU A 269 2.45 8.19 27.48
C LEU A 269 3.28 9.44 27.11
N GLY A 270 4.39 9.27 26.38
CA GLY A 270 5.21 10.40 25.92
C GLY A 270 4.47 11.32 24.95
N GLN A 271 3.68 10.75 24.03
CA GLN A 271 2.84 11.51 23.11
C GLN A 271 1.74 12.27 23.85
N LEU A 272 1.16 11.67 24.90
CA LEU A 272 0.18 12.33 25.75
C LEU A 272 0.79 13.54 26.47
N LEU A 273 1.97 13.38 27.07
CA LEU A 273 2.72 14.48 27.72
C LEU A 273 3.15 15.57 26.72
N ASN A 274 3.41 15.18 25.47
CA ASN A 274 3.65 16.10 24.37
C ASN A 274 2.39 16.79 23.82
N LYS A 275 1.20 16.50 24.37
CA LYS A 275 -0.13 16.99 23.94
C LYS A 275 -0.56 16.51 22.54
N GLN A 276 -0.05 15.37 22.09
CA GLN A 276 -0.41 14.74 20.82
C GLN A 276 -1.42 13.60 21.04
N TYR A 277 -2.65 13.96 21.46
CA TYR A 277 -3.67 13.03 21.95
C TYR A 277 -4.03 11.89 20.98
N VAL A 278 -4.17 12.18 19.68
CA VAL A 278 -4.53 11.13 18.71
C VAL A 278 -3.41 10.12 18.53
N LYS A 279 -2.15 10.58 18.49
CA LYS A 279 -0.99 9.67 18.47
C LYS A 279 -0.90 8.85 19.75
N ALA A 280 -1.12 9.49 20.91
CA ALA A 280 -1.13 8.82 22.20
C ALA A 280 -2.15 7.68 22.23
N LEU A 281 -3.38 7.92 21.77
CA LEU A 281 -4.43 6.90 21.67
C LEU A 281 -3.98 5.71 20.81
N LEU A 282 -3.39 5.95 19.65
CA LEU A 282 -2.89 4.89 18.76
C LEU A 282 -1.80 4.05 19.42
N PHE A 283 -0.83 4.68 20.08
CA PHE A 283 0.23 3.93 20.79
C PHE A 283 -0.27 3.24 22.06
N PHE A 284 -1.31 3.75 22.73
CA PHE A 284 -1.94 3.05 23.85
C PHE A 284 -2.61 1.75 23.42
N ILE A 285 -3.18 1.68 22.21
CA ILE A 285 -3.65 0.40 21.64
C ILE A 285 -2.47 -0.58 21.51
N GLY A 286 -1.31 -0.08 21.07
CA GLY A 286 -0.07 -0.86 21.06
C GLY A 286 0.35 -1.34 22.45
N THR A 287 0.26 -0.49 23.47
CA THR A 287 0.50 -0.88 24.88
C THR A 287 -0.44 -1.98 25.33
N LEU A 288 -1.74 -1.89 25.02
CA LEU A 288 -2.69 -2.94 25.35
C LEU A 288 -2.32 -4.27 24.67
N PHE A 289 -1.97 -4.23 23.39
CA PHE A 289 -1.49 -5.40 22.67
C PHE A 289 -0.24 -6.01 23.32
N ILE A 290 0.75 -5.20 23.70
CA ILE A 290 1.98 -5.69 24.31
C ILE A 290 1.71 -6.42 25.63
N TYR A 291 0.98 -5.78 26.54
CA TYR A 291 0.83 -6.29 27.92
C TYR A 291 -0.30 -7.31 28.08
N PHE A 292 -1.35 -7.26 27.26
CA PHE A 292 -2.48 -8.20 27.35
C PHE A 292 -2.45 -9.32 26.32
N VAL A 293 -1.67 -9.20 25.25
CA VAL A 293 -1.58 -10.23 24.20
C VAL A 293 -0.17 -10.78 24.09
N ALA A 294 0.81 -9.95 23.70
CA ALA A 294 2.13 -10.44 23.31
C ALA A 294 2.92 -11.05 24.47
N ILE A 295 3.04 -10.34 25.60
CA ILE A 295 3.79 -10.84 26.77
C ILE A 295 3.12 -12.07 27.39
N PRO A 296 1.80 -12.08 27.70
CA PRO A 296 1.15 -13.27 28.25
C PRO A 296 1.27 -14.48 27.33
N TYR A 297 1.02 -14.32 26.03
CA TYR A 297 1.15 -15.39 25.05
C TYR A 297 2.58 -15.94 24.97
N ALA A 298 3.59 -15.05 25.00
CA ALA A 298 4.99 -15.47 25.02
C ALA A 298 5.39 -16.25 26.27
N LEU A 299 4.71 -16.01 27.40
CA LEU A 299 4.86 -16.75 28.65
C LEU A 299 3.98 -18.01 28.73
N GLY A 300 3.23 -18.35 27.66
CA GLY A 300 2.38 -19.53 27.59
C GLY A 300 0.93 -19.32 28.06
N PHE A 301 0.51 -18.10 28.38
CA PHE A 301 -0.88 -17.79 28.75
C PHE A 301 -1.74 -17.53 27.51
N GLY A 302 -2.86 -18.25 27.38
CA GLY A 302 -3.77 -18.16 26.23
C GLY A 302 -3.39 -19.07 25.06
N ASN A 303 -2.33 -19.84 25.21
CA ASN A 303 -1.93 -20.92 24.34
C ASN A 303 -2.87 -22.14 24.48
N TYR A 304 -3.04 -22.92 23.41
CA TYR A 304 -3.93 -24.09 23.45
C TYR A 304 -3.24 -25.27 24.16
N GLN A 305 -1.97 -25.52 23.82
CA GLN A 305 -1.16 -26.61 24.40
C GLN A 305 0.33 -26.27 24.57
N GLY A 306 0.87 -25.26 23.88
CA GLY A 306 2.27 -24.90 23.97
C GLY A 306 2.57 -23.99 25.17
N GLU A 307 3.86 -23.89 25.48
CA GLU A 307 4.38 -23.11 26.60
C GLU A 307 4.97 -21.77 26.14
N GLY A 308 4.39 -21.16 25.10
CA GLY A 308 4.93 -19.94 24.48
C GLY A 308 6.36 -20.16 23.99
N ILE A 309 7.30 -19.31 24.43
CA ILE A 309 8.71 -19.39 23.99
C ILE A 309 9.42 -20.64 24.53
N SER A 310 9.13 -21.10 25.74
CA SER A 310 9.79 -22.31 26.28
C SER A 310 9.43 -23.55 25.46
N GLY A 311 8.22 -23.58 24.89
CA GLY A 311 7.75 -24.66 24.03
C GLY A 311 8.59 -24.87 22.78
N LEU A 312 9.26 -23.83 22.27
CA LEU A 312 10.21 -23.98 21.15
C LEU A 312 11.45 -24.78 21.54
N ILE A 313 11.88 -24.68 22.79
CA ILE A 313 13.07 -25.37 23.28
C ILE A 313 12.70 -26.81 23.61
N SER A 314 11.62 -27.01 24.38
CA SER A 314 11.21 -28.31 24.89
C SER A 314 10.55 -29.20 23.84
N LEU A 315 9.88 -28.65 22.82
CA LEU A 315 9.15 -29.42 21.80
C LEU A 315 8.25 -30.52 22.39
N ALA A 316 7.58 -30.23 23.51
CA ALA A 316 6.75 -31.19 24.26
C ALA A 316 7.49 -32.40 24.86
N GLU A 317 8.81 -32.30 25.05
CA GLU A 317 9.62 -33.25 25.81
C GLU A 317 9.11 -33.34 27.26
N GLY A 318 8.86 -34.56 27.75
CA GLY A 318 8.26 -34.77 29.07
C GLY A 318 6.76 -34.43 29.19
N GLY A 319 6.14 -33.88 28.15
CA GLY A 319 4.70 -33.53 28.12
C GLY A 319 3.76 -34.74 28.08
N LYS A 320 2.45 -34.49 28.16
CA LYS A 320 1.39 -35.51 28.12
C LYS A 320 1.43 -36.31 26.81
N ARG A 321 0.79 -37.48 26.80
CA ARG A 321 0.78 -38.40 25.64
C ARG A 321 0.11 -37.82 24.38
N LEU A 322 -0.83 -36.87 24.55
CA LEU A 322 -1.55 -36.22 23.44
C LEU A 322 -0.84 -34.97 22.91
N ASP A 323 0.24 -34.53 23.55
CA ASP A 323 0.96 -33.32 23.16
C ASP A 323 1.76 -33.56 21.88
N LYS A 324 1.66 -32.62 20.94
CA LYS A 324 2.35 -32.68 19.65
C LYS A 324 3.43 -31.61 19.56
N SER A 325 4.66 -32.00 19.25
CA SER A 325 5.81 -31.08 19.16
C SER A 325 5.60 -29.95 18.15
N ILE A 326 4.84 -30.19 17.07
CA ILE A 326 4.53 -29.15 16.06
C ILE A 326 3.70 -27.99 16.62
N ILE A 327 2.80 -28.24 17.57
CA ILE A 327 1.97 -27.18 18.18
C ILE A 327 2.86 -26.26 19.00
N PHE A 328 3.73 -26.84 19.83
CA PHE A 328 4.69 -26.11 20.67
C PHE A 328 5.64 -25.24 19.83
N MET A 329 6.10 -25.78 18.70
CA MET A 329 6.93 -25.03 17.76
C MET A 329 6.19 -23.84 17.15
N ILE A 330 4.99 -24.06 16.59
CA ILE A 330 4.22 -22.99 15.93
C ILE A 330 3.86 -21.89 16.93
N GLU A 331 3.37 -22.26 18.11
CA GLU A 331 2.99 -21.29 19.13
C GLU A 331 4.19 -20.49 19.68
N GLY A 332 5.36 -21.12 19.84
CA GLY A 332 6.55 -20.37 20.22
C GLY A 332 7.09 -19.47 19.09
N ILE A 333 6.95 -19.87 17.81
CA ILE A 333 7.26 -18.98 16.68
C ILE A 333 6.34 -17.76 16.71
N ILE A 334 5.03 -17.97 16.86
CA ILE A 334 4.04 -16.89 16.99
C ILE A 334 4.42 -15.97 18.15
N SER A 335 4.83 -16.54 19.30
CA SER A 335 5.28 -15.78 20.47
C SER A 335 6.45 -14.85 20.13
N ILE A 336 7.47 -15.35 19.42
CA ILE A 336 8.61 -14.53 18.97
C ILE A 336 8.13 -13.40 18.06
N PHE A 337 7.23 -13.66 17.11
CA PHE A 337 6.69 -12.62 16.22
C PHE A 337 5.90 -11.55 16.98
N LEU A 338 5.06 -11.94 17.94
CA LEU A 338 4.32 -10.99 18.78
C LEU A 338 5.28 -10.11 19.59
N LEU A 339 6.38 -10.67 20.11
CA LEU A 339 7.42 -9.89 20.79
C LEU A 339 8.20 -8.98 19.83
N LEU A 340 8.51 -9.41 18.61
CA LEU A 340 9.16 -8.56 17.61
C LEU A 340 8.28 -7.37 17.23
N ILE A 341 6.97 -7.59 17.05
CA ILE A 341 5.98 -6.52 16.85
C ILE A 341 5.96 -5.58 18.06
N SER A 342 6.02 -6.13 19.28
CA SER A 342 6.06 -5.36 20.52
C SER A 342 7.31 -4.46 20.59
N ILE A 343 8.49 -5.01 20.29
CA ILE A 343 9.76 -4.27 20.22
C ILE A 343 9.67 -3.16 19.16
N PHE A 344 9.06 -3.45 18.01
CA PHE A 344 8.88 -2.45 16.95
C PHE A 344 7.96 -1.30 17.38
N ILE A 345 6.86 -1.59 18.08
CA ILE A 345 5.97 -0.57 18.66
C ILE A 345 6.71 0.29 19.69
N TYR A 346 7.48 -0.33 20.60
CA TYR A 346 8.33 0.39 21.56
C TYR A 346 9.31 1.32 20.84
N TYR A 347 10.00 0.80 19.82
CA TYR A 347 10.97 1.55 19.03
C TYR A 347 10.34 2.75 18.33
N ILE A 348 9.22 2.57 17.60
CA ILE A 348 8.56 3.67 16.91
C ILE A 348 8.05 4.71 17.91
N SER A 349 7.41 4.27 19.00
CA SER A 349 6.90 5.18 20.03
C SER A 349 8.03 6.02 20.63
N PHE A 350 9.15 5.38 20.99
CA PHE A 350 10.33 6.05 21.52
C PHE A 350 10.90 7.06 20.53
N VAL A 351 11.12 6.65 19.28
CA VAL A 351 11.69 7.50 18.23
C VAL A 351 10.79 8.70 17.94
N ASP A 352 9.46 8.55 17.96
CA ASP A 352 8.51 9.65 17.78
C ASP A 352 8.64 10.68 18.91
N VAL A 353 8.60 10.26 20.19
CA VAL A 353 8.78 11.17 21.35
C VAL A 353 10.14 11.84 21.33
N TYR A 354 11.21 11.07 21.08
CA TYR A 354 12.58 11.56 21.02
C TYR A 354 12.76 12.63 19.94
N LYS A 355 12.24 12.38 18.72
CA LYS A 355 12.30 13.36 17.62
C LYS A 355 11.53 14.63 17.95
N VAL A 356 10.36 14.52 18.56
CA VAL A 356 9.54 15.69 18.95
C VAL A 356 10.25 16.52 20.02
N GLU A 357 10.79 15.90 21.07
CA GLU A 357 11.52 16.64 22.11
C GLU A 357 12.81 17.26 21.58
N LYS A 358 13.57 16.54 20.74
CA LYS A 358 14.79 17.09 20.14
C LYS A 358 14.48 18.32 19.28
N LYS A 359 13.45 18.24 18.44
CA LYS A 359 12.97 19.38 17.64
C LYS A 359 12.53 20.55 18.51
N GLU A 360 11.83 20.28 19.61
CA GLU A 360 11.43 21.33 20.55
C GLU A 360 12.62 22.03 21.20
N ILE A 361 13.69 21.28 21.56
CA ILE A 361 14.94 21.84 22.09
C ILE A 361 15.65 22.72 21.04
N GLU A 362 15.59 22.33 19.76
CA GLU A 362 16.12 23.10 18.64
C GLU A 362 15.29 24.36 18.33
N GLY A 363 14.07 24.46 18.88
CA GLY A 363 13.18 25.61 18.76
C GLY A 363 11.95 25.39 17.86
N VAL A 364 11.73 24.16 17.41
CA VAL A 364 10.62 23.80 16.53
C VAL A 364 9.38 23.45 17.35
N ARG A 365 8.25 24.09 17.06
CA ARG A 365 6.98 23.80 17.73
C ARG A 365 6.48 22.39 17.40
N ARG A 366 5.87 21.74 18.40
CA ARG A 366 5.25 20.42 18.23
C ARG A 366 4.08 20.49 17.24
N ASN A 367 3.92 19.48 16.40
CA ASN A 367 2.82 19.47 15.45
C ASN A 367 1.46 19.32 16.13
N VAL A 368 0.46 20.07 15.68
CA VAL A 368 -0.94 19.89 16.07
C VAL A 368 -1.62 18.79 15.24
N TRP A 369 -2.84 18.42 15.62
CA TRP A 369 -3.62 17.43 14.88
C TRP A 369 -3.81 17.80 13.40
N PHE A 370 -4.12 19.08 13.10
CA PHE A 370 -4.30 19.54 11.72
C PHE A 370 -3.04 19.30 10.86
N GLU A 371 -1.88 19.73 11.35
CA GLU A 371 -0.57 19.53 10.68
C GLU A 371 -0.23 18.04 10.54
N THR A 372 -0.52 17.24 11.56
CA THR A 372 -0.28 15.80 11.54
C THR A 372 -1.16 15.11 10.52
N LYS A 373 -2.44 15.49 10.44
CA LYS A 373 -3.40 14.96 9.47
C LYS A 373 -2.99 15.31 8.05
N GLU A 374 -2.61 16.55 7.78
CA GLU A 374 -2.13 16.97 6.46
C GLU A 374 -0.89 16.18 6.04
N ALA A 375 0.11 16.06 6.92
CA ALA A 375 1.32 15.27 6.65
C ALA A 375 1.02 13.79 6.36
N ILE A 376 0.02 13.21 7.05
CA ILE A 376 -0.42 11.84 6.80
C ILE A 376 -1.15 11.72 5.45
N LEU A 377 -1.92 12.72 5.04
CA LEU A 377 -2.70 12.67 3.80
C LEU A 377 -1.86 12.95 2.55
N THR A 378 -0.74 13.68 2.68
CA THR A 378 0.18 13.97 1.57
C THR A 378 1.24 12.89 1.43
N ASP A 379 2.26 12.93 2.28
CA ASP A 379 3.47 12.11 2.15
C ASP A 379 3.33 10.76 2.88
N GLY A 380 2.52 10.75 3.96
CA GLY A 380 2.29 9.56 4.78
C GLY A 380 1.27 8.57 4.22
N PHE A 381 0.49 8.96 3.21
CA PHE A 381 -0.69 8.21 2.79
C PHE A 381 -0.36 6.81 2.24
N PRO A 382 0.66 6.64 1.37
CA PRO A 382 1.05 5.32 0.89
C PRO A 382 1.42 4.37 2.03
N TYR A 383 2.17 4.86 3.02
CA TYR A 383 2.61 4.07 4.16
C TYR A 383 1.45 3.68 5.07
N LEU A 384 0.51 4.61 5.32
CA LEU A 384 -0.66 4.34 6.15
C LEU A 384 -1.53 3.24 5.52
N VAL A 385 -1.80 3.33 4.23
CA VAL A 385 -2.68 2.36 3.53
C VAL A 385 -2.02 0.98 3.42
N ILE A 386 -0.71 0.92 3.19
CA ILE A 386 0.02 -0.34 3.00
C ILE A 386 0.31 -1.04 4.33
N SER A 387 0.54 -0.28 5.42
CA SER A 387 1.02 -0.85 6.69
C SER A 387 0.18 -2.01 7.26
N PRO A 388 -1.17 -1.99 7.31
CA PRO A 388 -1.93 -3.09 7.90
C PRO A 388 -1.83 -4.36 7.07
N ALA A 389 -1.92 -4.22 5.74
CA ALA A 389 -1.77 -5.34 4.81
C ALA A 389 -0.35 -5.93 4.90
N SER A 390 0.68 -5.08 4.93
CA SER A 390 2.06 -5.55 5.07
C SER A 390 2.30 -6.27 6.39
N ILE A 391 1.80 -5.77 7.52
CA ILE A 391 1.95 -6.43 8.83
C ILE A 391 1.28 -7.82 8.80
N ALA A 392 0.05 -7.90 8.29
CA ALA A 392 -0.67 -9.17 8.20
C ALA A 392 0.02 -10.17 7.25
N ILE A 393 0.46 -9.70 6.08
CA ILE A 393 1.19 -10.52 5.10
C ILE A 393 2.51 -11.01 5.69
N ILE A 394 3.30 -10.13 6.30
CA ILE A 394 4.56 -10.50 6.95
C ILE A 394 4.31 -11.59 8.00
N PHE A 395 3.29 -11.42 8.86
CA PHE A 395 2.97 -12.40 9.88
C PHE A 395 2.54 -13.75 9.28
N ILE A 396 1.56 -13.76 8.37
CA ILE A 396 1.00 -14.98 7.77
C ILE A 396 2.03 -15.72 6.92
N VAL A 397 2.96 -15.01 6.27
CA VAL A 397 3.99 -15.60 5.41
C VAL A 397 5.19 -16.07 6.22
N LEU A 398 5.66 -15.28 7.19
CA LEU A 398 6.87 -15.62 7.94
C LEU A 398 6.65 -16.79 8.91
N VAL A 399 5.50 -16.90 9.58
CA VAL A 399 5.26 -17.99 10.53
C VAL A 399 5.45 -19.39 9.89
N PRO A 400 4.84 -19.72 8.72
CA PRO A 400 5.10 -20.99 8.03
C PRO A 400 6.54 -21.15 7.53
N ILE A 401 7.18 -20.05 7.08
CA ILE A 401 8.58 -20.09 6.63
C ILE A 401 9.49 -20.50 7.79
N PHE A 402 9.39 -19.81 8.93
CA PHE A 402 10.17 -20.14 10.12
C PHE A 402 9.83 -21.54 10.66
N THR A 403 8.56 -21.95 10.60
CA THR A 403 8.16 -23.32 10.97
C THR A 403 8.87 -24.35 10.09
N THR A 404 8.90 -24.14 8.77
CA THR A 404 9.60 -25.02 7.84
C THR A 404 11.10 -25.03 8.12
N ILE A 405 11.70 -23.86 8.38
CA ILE A 405 13.11 -23.73 8.78
C ILE A 405 13.39 -24.52 10.05
N LEU A 406 12.56 -24.43 11.08
CA LEU A 406 12.81 -25.15 12.32
C LEU A 406 12.59 -26.66 12.17
N ILE A 407 11.55 -27.09 11.44
CA ILE A 407 11.27 -28.51 11.15
C ILE A 407 12.45 -29.18 10.44
N SER A 408 13.21 -28.48 9.58
CA SER A 408 14.36 -29.10 8.93
C SER A 408 15.51 -29.46 9.86
N PHE A 409 15.57 -28.88 11.07
CA PHE A 409 16.56 -29.19 12.10
C PHE A 409 16.07 -30.22 13.13
N THR A 410 14.93 -30.88 12.89
CA THR A 410 14.38 -31.90 13.80
C THR A 410 14.43 -33.30 13.19
N ASN A 411 14.11 -34.32 13.99
CA ASN A 411 13.93 -35.70 13.51
C ASN A 411 12.45 -36.00 13.16
N TYR A 412 11.67 -35.02 12.70
CA TYR A 412 10.26 -35.21 12.34
C TYR A 412 10.09 -36.11 11.09
N ASP A 413 10.08 -37.41 11.34
CA ASP A 413 10.06 -38.49 10.34
C ASP A 413 8.93 -39.49 10.65
N PRO A 414 8.70 -40.54 9.83
CA PRO A 414 7.61 -41.50 10.06
C PRO A 414 7.61 -42.19 11.42
N ASN A 415 8.77 -42.27 12.10
CA ASN A 415 8.90 -42.88 13.42
C ASN A 415 8.57 -41.88 14.55
N ASN A 416 8.70 -40.57 14.28
CA ASN A 416 8.57 -39.48 15.25
C ASN A 416 7.42 -38.52 14.87
N GLN A 417 6.23 -39.06 14.56
CA GLN A 417 5.11 -38.26 14.05
C GLN A 417 4.40 -37.38 15.10
N ALA A 418 4.35 -37.85 16.35
CA ALA A 418 3.70 -37.12 17.43
C ALA A 418 4.68 -36.23 18.20
N LYS A 419 5.85 -36.80 18.55
CA LYS A 419 6.91 -36.12 19.28
C LYS A 419 8.22 -36.24 18.51
N PHE A 420 8.84 -35.10 18.25
CA PHE A 420 10.14 -35.01 17.59
C PHE A 420 11.05 -34.08 18.40
N THR A 421 12.35 -34.29 18.27
CA THR A 421 13.42 -33.55 18.96
C THR A 421 14.35 -32.89 17.95
N TRP A 422 15.20 -31.99 18.45
CA TRP A 422 16.23 -31.35 17.64
C TRP A 422 17.31 -32.35 17.22
N SER A 423 17.53 -32.49 15.91
CA SER A 423 18.54 -33.38 15.31
C SER A 423 19.69 -32.61 14.65
N GLY A 424 19.65 -31.28 14.69
CA GLY A 424 20.67 -30.41 14.12
C GLY A 424 20.72 -30.51 12.60
N LEU A 425 21.92 -30.67 12.03
CA LEU A 425 22.14 -30.68 10.58
C LEU A 425 21.99 -32.06 9.92
N GLN A 426 21.45 -33.05 10.62
CA GLN A 426 21.45 -34.44 10.15
C GLN A 426 20.69 -34.61 8.82
N ASN A 427 19.54 -33.93 8.64
CA ASN A 427 18.77 -33.99 7.39
C ASN A 427 19.57 -33.43 6.21
N TYR A 428 20.29 -32.32 6.41
CA TYR A 428 21.15 -31.74 5.38
C TYR A 428 22.34 -32.64 5.03
N LYS A 429 22.93 -33.30 6.02
CA LYS A 429 24.00 -34.29 5.79
C LYS A 429 23.51 -35.47 4.94
N LEU A 430 22.31 -35.98 5.22
CA LEU A 430 21.69 -37.06 4.44
C LEU A 430 21.48 -36.66 2.97
N LEU A 431 20.99 -35.43 2.72
CA LEU A 431 20.81 -34.90 1.37
C LEU A 431 22.15 -34.69 0.65
N ALA A 432 23.12 -34.05 1.32
CA ALA A 432 24.42 -33.73 0.73
C ALA A 432 25.21 -34.98 0.35
N LEU A 433 25.22 -36.00 1.23
CA LEU A 433 25.92 -37.25 1.00
C LEU A 433 25.14 -38.25 0.13
N GLY A 434 23.90 -37.94 -0.26
CA GLY A 434 23.05 -38.85 -1.03
C GLY A 434 22.72 -40.15 -0.30
N GLN A 435 22.59 -40.10 1.02
CA GLN A 435 22.40 -41.28 1.87
C GLN A 435 20.91 -41.55 2.18
N GLY A 436 20.58 -42.82 2.41
CA GLY A 436 19.21 -43.25 2.63
C GLY A 436 18.35 -43.23 1.36
N VAL A 437 17.11 -43.71 1.47
CA VAL A 437 16.19 -43.84 0.33
C VAL A 437 15.90 -42.47 -0.30
N ALA A 438 15.82 -41.43 0.53
CA ALA A 438 15.52 -40.09 0.09
C ALA A 438 16.74 -39.29 -0.39
N GLY A 439 17.89 -39.35 0.29
CA GLY A 439 19.10 -38.67 -0.17
C GLY A 439 19.57 -39.16 -1.54
N LYS A 440 19.44 -40.46 -1.85
CA LYS A 440 19.81 -41.02 -3.16
C LYS A 440 19.03 -40.40 -4.33
N ALA A 441 17.74 -40.10 -4.13
CA ALA A 441 16.88 -39.52 -5.16
C ALA A 441 17.13 -38.02 -5.38
N PHE A 442 17.71 -37.32 -4.39
CA PHE A 442 17.82 -35.86 -4.37
C PHE A 442 18.59 -35.29 -5.57
N TRP A 443 19.85 -35.67 -5.76
CA TRP A 443 20.69 -35.11 -6.83
C TRP A 443 20.19 -35.40 -8.26
N PRO A 444 19.73 -36.61 -8.58
CA PRO A 444 19.08 -36.87 -9.87
C PRO A 444 17.87 -35.95 -10.13
N ILE A 445 17.05 -35.69 -9.10
CA ILE A 445 15.89 -34.81 -9.18
C ILE A 445 16.32 -33.34 -9.31
N VAL A 446 17.37 -32.90 -8.61
CA VAL A 446 17.96 -31.55 -8.76
C VAL A 446 18.38 -31.33 -10.21
N LEU A 447 19.16 -32.25 -10.77
CA LEU A 447 19.65 -32.16 -12.14
C LEU A 447 18.50 -32.12 -13.14
N TRP A 448 17.52 -33.03 -12.98
CA TRP A 448 16.34 -33.03 -13.84
C TRP A 448 15.52 -31.74 -13.71
N THR A 449 15.33 -31.21 -12.50
CA THR A 449 14.61 -29.95 -12.28
C THR A 449 15.29 -28.80 -12.99
N LEU A 450 16.63 -28.71 -12.96
CA LEU A 450 17.37 -27.69 -13.70
C LEU A 450 17.18 -27.85 -15.22
N ILE A 451 17.37 -29.06 -15.75
CA ILE A 451 17.18 -29.34 -17.18
C ILE A 451 15.75 -29.00 -17.61
N TRP A 452 14.76 -29.44 -16.85
CA TRP A 452 13.34 -29.13 -17.04
C TRP A 452 13.10 -27.63 -17.09
N THR A 453 13.55 -26.90 -16.06
CA THR A 453 13.32 -25.46 -15.94
C THR A 453 13.95 -24.71 -17.10
N PHE A 454 15.19 -25.01 -17.47
CA PHE A 454 15.84 -24.36 -18.60
C PHE A 454 15.17 -24.72 -19.93
N ALA A 455 14.93 -26.01 -20.20
CA ALA A 455 14.39 -26.45 -21.47
C ALA A 455 12.94 -25.98 -21.67
N SER A 456 12.06 -26.23 -20.71
CA SER A 456 10.63 -25.86 -20.82
C SER A 456 10.41 -24.34 -20.84
N THR A 457 11.12 -23.60 -19.98
CA THR A 457 10.96 -22.14 -19.92
C THR A 457 11.55 -21.47 -21.15
N THR A 458 12.76 -21.85 -21.58
CA THR A 458 13.37 -21.26 -22.78
C THR A 458 12.53 -21.55 -24.01
N LEU A 459 11.97 -22.76 -24.12
CA LEU A 459 11.05 -23.12 -25.19
C LEU A 459 9.78 -22.26 -25.17
N ALA A 460 9.13 -22.12 -24.01
CA ALA A 460 7.95 -21.27 -23.85
C ALA A 460 8.24 -19.81 -24.22
N ILE A 461 9.39 -19.29 -23.78
CA ILE A 461 9.83 -17.93 -24.08
C ILE A 461 10.05 -17.76 -25.58
N ALA A 462 10.81 -18.67 -26.20
CA ALA A 462 11.11 -18.61 -27.62
C ALA A 462 9.82 -18.63 -28.45
N ILE A 463 8.92 -19.58 -28.19
CA ILE A 463 7.66 -19.70 -28.92
C ILE A 463 6.79 -18.45 -28.70
N GLY A 464 6.56 -18.05 -27.44
CA GLY A 464 5.70 -16.91 -27.13
C GLY A 464 6.22 -15.60 -27.71
N PHE A 465 7.54 -15.38 -27.64
CA PHE A 465 8.19 -14.21 -28.20
C PHE A 465 8.10 -14.19 -29.73
N ILE A 466 8.43 -15.30 -30.40
CA ILE A 466 8.31 -15.41 -31.87
C ILE A 466 6.86 -15.15 -32.31
N LEU A 467 5.87 -15.77 -31.65
CA LEU A 467 4.46 -15.54 -31.94
C LEU A 467 4.07 -14.08 -31.73
N SER A 468 4.63 -13.41 -30.72
CA SER A 468 4.34 -12.00 -30.44
C SER A 468 4.90 -11.07 -31.52
N LEU A 469 6.10 -11.34 -32.02
CA LEU A 469 6.70 -10.59 -33.12
C LEU A 469 5.87 -10.75 -34.40
N ILE A 470 5.47 -11.98 -34.70
CA ILE A 470 4.63 -12.30 -35.86
C ILE A 470 3.29 -11.55 -35.74
N ALA A 471 2.55 -11.75 -34.64
CA ALA A 471 1.21 -11.20 -34.47
C ALA A 471 1.15 -9.66 -34.40
N ASN A 472 2.25 -8.99 -34.06
CA ASN A 472 2.32 -7.53 -34.04
C ASN A 472 2.74 -6.90 -35.37
N GLN A 473 3.21 -7.68 -36.34
CA GLN A 473 3.61 -7.17 -37.65
C GLN A 473 2.44 -6.55 -38.42
N GLU A 474 2.62 -5.37 -39.00
CA GLU A 474 1.59 -4.62 -39.73
C GLU A 474 0.96 -5.38 -40.90
N ARG A 475 1.74 -6.23 -41.57
CA ARG A 475 1.32 -7.00 -42.74
C ARG A 475 0.31 -8.12 -42.44
N ILE A 476 0.14 -8.50 -41.17
CA ILE A 476 -0.79 -9.57 -40.79
C ILE A 476 -2.22 -9.04 -40.79
N LYS A 477 -3.06 -9.64 -41.64
CA LYS A 477 -4.51 -9.45 -41.65
C LYS A 477 -5.15 -10.34 -40.57
N PHE A 478 -6.33 -9.94 -40.05
CA PHE A 478 -7.05 -10.67 -39.01
C PHE A 478 -6.28 -10.88 -37.68
N LYS A 479 -5.48 -9.90 -37.26
CA LYS A 479 -4.68 -9.95 -36.01
C LYS A 479 -5.47 -10.39 -34.77
N GLY A 480 -6.74 -9.98 -34.67
CA GLY A 480 -7.63 -10.38 -33.58
C GLY A 480 -7.82 -11.90 -33.49
N LEU A 481 -8.04 -12.58 -34.62
CA LEU A 481 -8.22 -14.03 -34.66
C LEU A 481 -6.96 -14.77 -34.21
N PHE A 482 -5.79 -14.41 -34.76
CA PHE A 482 -4.52 -15.02 -34.38
C PHE A 482 -4.20 -14.80 -32.90
N ARG A 483 -4.41 -13.58 -32.38
CA ARG A 483 -4.23 -13.29 -30.95
C ARG A 483 -5.13 -14.15 -30.08
N THR A 484 -6.40 -14.32 -30.45
CA THR A 484 -7.31 -15.20 -29.72
C THR A 484 -6.81 -16.63 -29.71
N ILE A 485 -6.44 -17.19 -30.87
CA ILE A 485 -5.94 -18.57 -30.99
C ILE A 485 -4.68 -18.79 -30.13
N TYR A 486 -3.72 -17.87 -30.17
CA TYR A 486 -2.47 -18.00 -29.41
C TYR A 486 -2.66 -17.84 -27.90
N LEU A 487 -3.75 -17.20 -27.45
CA LEU A 487 -4.10 -17.06 -26.03
C LEU A 487 -4.95 -18.22 -25.50
N LEU A 488 -5.55 -19.05 -26.37
CA LEU A 488 -6.37 -20.20 -25.97
C LEU A 488 -5.69 -21.14 -24.96
N PRO A 489 -4.38 -21.48 -25.08
CA PRO A 489 -3.73 -22.39 -24.13
C PRO A 489 -3.78 -21.89 -22.68
N TRP A 490 -3.81 -20.57 -22.49
CA TRP A 490 -3.91 -19.94 -21.17
C TRP A 490 -5.36 -19.64 -20.75
N ALA A 491 -6.26 -19.48 -21.71
CA ALA A 491 -7.69 -19.25 -21.43
C ALA A 491 -8.38 -20.50 -20.86
N VAL A 492 -7.93 -21.69 -21.25
CA VAL A 492 -8.44 -22.96 -20.71
C VAL A 492 -7.70 -23.31 -19.42
N PRO A 493 -8.40 -23.70 -18.33
CA PRO A 493 -7.74 -24.10 -17.08
C PRO A 493 -6.71 -25.20 -17.28
N ALA A 494 -5.47 -24.95 -16.85
CA ALA A 494 -4.33 -25.82 -17.12
C ALA A 494 -4.53 -27.27 -16.65
N PHE A 495 -5.20 -27.49 -15.51
CA PHE A 495 -5.39 -28.84 -14.96
C PHE A 495 -6.18 -29.76 -15.92
N ILE A 496 -7.26 -29.25 -16.54
CA ILE A 496 -8.06 -30.01 -17.52
C ILE A 496 -7.19 -30.32 -18.73
N THR A 497 -6.48 -29.32 -19.24
CA THR A 497 -5.62 -29.46 -20.42
C THR A 497 -4.52 -30.51 -20.18
N ILE A 498 -3.85 -30.47 -19.03
CA ILE A 498 -2.79 -31.44 -18.68
C ILE A 498 -3.37 -32.85 -18.59
N MET A 499 -4.51 -33.03 -17.90
CA MET A 499 -5.17 -34.32 -17.78
C MET A 499 -5.67 -34.85 -19.13
N PHE A 500 -6.15 -33.97 -20.00
CA PHE A 500 -6.58 -34.32 -21.35
C PHE A 500 -5.40 -34.85 -22.18
N PHE A 501 -4.29 -34.11 -22.24
CA PHE A 501 -3.07 -34.58 -22.93
C PHE A 501 -2.49 -35.84 -22.29
N SER A 502 -2.57 -35.98 -20.97
CA SER A 502 -2.20 -37.21 -20.26
C SER A 502 -2.94 -38.44 -20.77
N GLN A 503 -4.24 -38.34 -21.08
CA GLN A 503 -5.01 -39.42 -21.69
C GLN A 503 -4.68 -39.58 -23.18
N MET A 504 -4.48 -38.48 -23.92
CA MET A 504 -4.14 -38.55 -25.35
C MET A 504 -2.81 -39.25 -25.62
N PHE A 505 -1.83 -39.09 -24.73
CA PHE A 505 -0.52 -39.72 -24.78
C PHE A 505 -0.46 -41.07 -24.03
N ALA A 506 -1.58 -41.58 -23.51
CA ALA A 506 -1.64 -42.93 -22.98
C ALA A 506 -1.44 -43.97 -24.10
N LYS A 507 -1.14 -45.22 -23.73
CA LYS A 507 -1.06 -46.33 -24.69
C LYS A 507 -2.43 -46.55 -25.34
N GLY A 508 -2.48 -46.58 -26.67
CA GLY A 508 -3.75 -46.61 -27.42
C GLY A 508 -4.51 -45.26 -27.46
N GLY A 509 -3.92 -44.21 -26.90
CA GLY A 509 -4.48 -42.86 -26.96
C GLY A 509 -4.41 -42.26 -28.37
N PRO A 510 -5.29 -41.29 -28.72
CA PRO A 510 -5.38 -40.74 -30.06
C PRO A 510 -4.05 -40.20 -30.63
N ILE A 511 -3.21 -39.55 -29.82
CA ILE A 511 -1.92 -39.00 -30.31
C ILE A 511 -0.92 -40.14 -30.53
N THR A 512 -0.83 -41.07 -29.58
CA THR A 512 0.05 -42.25 -29.68
C THR A 512 -0.27 -43.08 -30.92
N GLU A 513 -1.56 -43.35 -31.16
CA GLU A 513 -2.05 -44.08 -32.34
C GLU A 513 -1.83 -43.32 -33.64
N MET A 514 -2.08 -42.01 -33.65
CA MET A 514 -1.84 -41.17 -34.83
C MET A 514 -0.36 -41.17 -35.23
N ILE A 515 0.55 -41.01 -34.26
CA ILE A 515 1.99 -41.04 -34.51
C ILE A 515 2.42 -42.43 -35.03
N ASN A 516 1.89 -43.50 -34.43
CA ASN A 516 2.18 -44.86 -34.89
C ASN A 516 1.71 -45.09 -36.34
N LYS A 517 0.51 -44.62 -36.71
CA LYS A 517 -0.02 -44.76 -38.07
C LYS A 517 0.74 -43.94 -39.12
N ILE A 518 1.17 -42.72 -38.78
CA ILE A 518 1.84 -41.83 -39.74
C ILE A 518 3.32 -42.17 -39.88
N PHE A 519 4.01 -42.48 -38.77
CA PHE A 519 5.46 -42.63 -38.75
C PHE A 519 5.93 -44.07 -38.48
N GLY A 520 5.03 -45.01 -38.17
CA GLY A 520 5.38 -46.38 -37.79
C GLY A 520 6.04 -46.49 -36.41
N ILE A 521 5.95 -45.45 -35.58
CA ILE A 521 6.63 -45.37 -34.28
C ILE A 521 5.62 -45.63 -33.15
N ALA A 522 5.76 -46.75 -32.47
CA ALA A 522 5.00 -47.04 -31.25
C ALA A 522 5.59 -46.26 -30.07
N LEU A 523 4.89 -45.21 -29.63
CA LEU A 523 5.25 -44.46 -28.43
C LEU A 523 4.69 -45.12 -27.17
N ASP A 524 5.51 -45.17 -26.12
CA ASP A 524 5.11 -45.59 -24.77
C ASP A 524 5.45 -44.47 -23.77
N VAL A 525 4.80 -43.32 -23.98
CA VAL A 525 5.10 -42.06 -23.28
C VAL A 525 4.97 -42.20 -21.76
N LYS A 526 4.13 -43.11 -21.26
CA LYS A 526 3.88 -43.28 -19.82
C LYS A 526 4.91 -44.16 -19.12
N ASN A 527 5.58 -45.06 -19.84
CA ASN A 527 6.56 -45.99 -19.28
C ASN A 527 8.01 -45.69 -19.69
N ASN A 528 8.23 -44.87 -20.72
CA ASN A 528 9.56 -44.46 -21.16
C ASN A 528 9.97 -43.09 -20.61
N THR A 529 11.02 -43.03 -19.80
CA THR A 529 11.48 -41.80 -19.13
C THR A 529 11.79 -40.66 -20.11
N PHE A 530 12.48 -40.96 -21.21
CA PHE A 530 12.85 -39.94 -22.20
C PHE A 530 11.62 -39.36 -22.89
N GLN A 531 10.70 -40.23 -23.32
CA GLN A 531 9.47 -39.81 -23.99
C GLN A 531 8.58 -38.97 -23.07
N THR A 532 8.41 -39.37 -21.79
CA THR A 532 7.64 -38.57 -20.82
C THR A 532 8.25 -37.19 -20.63
N ARG A 533 9.57 -37.13 -20.41
CA ARG A 533 10.32 -35.87 -20.21
C ARG A 533 10.16 -34.93 -21.41
N LEU A 534 10.28 -35.44 -22.63
CA LEU A 534 10.12 -34.67 -23.86
C LEU A 534 8.69 -34.12 -24.00
N VAL A 535 7.67 -34.97 -23.82
CA VAL A 535 6.27 -34.57 -23.93
C VAL A 535 5.92 -33.50 -22.90
N LEU A 536 6.38 -33.64 -21.66
CA LEU A 536 6.18 -32.64 -20.62
C LEU A 536 6.81 -31.29 -21.03
N ILE A 537 8.03 -31.27 -21.57
CA ILE A 537 8.73 -30.04 -21.99
C ILE A 537 7.94 -29.35 -23.10
N LEU A 538 7.47 -30.12 -24.09
CA LEU A 538 6.68 -29.59 -25.21
C LEU A 538 5.32 -29.04 -24.73
N LEU A 539 4.64 -29.77 -23.85
CA LEU A 539 3.36 -29.35 -23.28
C LEU A 539 3.52 -28.06 -22.48
N GLN A 540 4.56 -27.95 -21.65
CA GLN A 540 4.85 -26.71 -20.91
C GLN A 540 5.29 -25.58 -21.84
N GLY A 541 6.07 -25.87 -22.88
CA GLY A 541 6.44 -24.91 -23.91
C GLY A 541 5.20 -24.29 -24.55
N TRP A 542 4.22 -25.11 -24.90
CA TRP A 542 2.96 -24.66 -25.47
C TRP A 542 2.10 -23.86 -24.46
N LEU A 543 1.85 -24.39 -23.25
CA LEU A 543 1.07 -23.70 -22.22
C LEU A 543 1.70 -22.36 -21.80
N GLY A 544 3.00 -22.36 -21.52
CA GLY A 544 3.74 -21.18 -21.09
C GLY A 544 3.90 -20.13 -22.18
N SER A 545 3.93 -20.55 -23.46
CA SER A 545 4.09 -19.61 -24.59
C SER A 545 2.98 -18.58 -24.68
N ALA A 546 1.74 -18.93 -24.30
CA ALA A 546 0.60 -18.02 -24.33
C ALA A 546 0.76 -16.84 -23.34
N TYR A 547 1.31 -17.09 -22.15
CA TYR A 547 1.63 -16.04 -21.18
C TYR A 547 2.74 -15.13 -21.71
N VAL A 548 3.84 -15.70 -22.21
CA VAL A 548 4.96 -14.91 -22.76
C VAL A 548 4.51 -14.11 -23.98
N PHE A 549 3.65 -14.68 -24.81
CA PHE A 549 3.02 -14.02 -25.95
C PHE A 549 2.23 -12.78 -25.53
N LEU A 550 1.36 -12.92 -24.52
CA LEU A 550 0.56 -11.82 -24.00
C LEU A 550 1.45 -10.69 -23.46
N LEU A 551 2.43 -11.07 -22.63
CA LEU A 551 3.36 -10.14 -21.98
C LEU A 551 4.21 -9.39 -23.01
N SER A 552 4.82 -10.11 -23.95
CA SER A 552 5.65 -9.52 -25.00
C SER A 552 4.84 -8.64 -25.94
N THR A 553 3.58 -9.01 -26.21
CA THR A 553 2.66 -8.20 -27.02
C THR A 553 2.30 -6.88 -26.34
N GLY A 554 2.09 -6.87 -25.03
CA GLY A 554 1.83 -5.64 -24.27
C GLY A 554 3.02 -4.67 -24.33
N ILE A 555 4.24 -5.20 -24.18
CA ILE A 555 5.48 -4.42 -24.28
C ILE A 555 5.70 -3.89 -25.71
N LEU A 556 5.49 -4.73 -26.73
CA LEU A 556 5.60 -4.35 -28.14
C LEU A 556 4.67 -3.18 -28.50
N GLN A 557 3.46 -3.14 -27.92
CA GLN A 557 2.49 -2.07 -28.14
C GLN A 557 2.86 -0.76 -27.42
N GLY A 558 3.77 -0.80 -26.45
CA GLY A 558 4.26 0.40 -25.76
C GLY A 558 5.43 1.10 -26.46
N ILE A 559 5.99 0.52 -27.52
CA ILE A 559 7.10 1.14 -28.28
C ILE A 559 6.53 2.26 -29.16
N PRO A 560 6.97 3.52 -29.02
CA PRO A 560 6.50 4.62 -29.87
C PRO A 560 6.73 4.36 -31.36
N SER A 561 5.77 4.73 -32.20
CA SER A 561 5.87 4.65 -33.67
C SER A 561 7.04 5.46 -34.22
N ASP A 562 7.32 6.62 -33.60
CA ASP A 562 8.33 7.59 -34.02
C ASP A 562 9.74 6.97 -34.12
N LEU A 563 10.04 5.97 -33.28
CA LEU A 563 11.31 5.22 -33.34
C LEU A 563 11.44 4.40 -34.63
N TYR A 564 10.33 3.83 -35.10
CA TYR A 564 10.30 3.06 -36.33
C TYR A 564 10.31 3.96 -37.56
N GLU A 565 9.66 5.12 -37.50
CA GLU A 565 9.66 6.14 -38.56
C GLU A 565 11.06 6.75 -38.73
N ALA A 566 11.72 7.14 -37.65
CA ALA A 566 13.11 7.62 -37.68
C ALA A 566 14.06 6.58 -38.30
N ALA A 567 13.89 5.31 -37.95
CA ALA A 567 14.69 4.23 -38.53
C ALA A 567 14.42 4.03 -40.03
N GLU A 568 13.18 4.25 -40.50
CA GLU A 568 12.87 4.22 -41.93
C GLU A 568 13.52 5.37 -42.69
N ILE A 569 13.56 6.57 -42.10
CA ILE A 569 14.29 7.72 -42.64
C ILE A 569 15.78 7.41 -42.78
N ASP A 570 16.37 6.71 -41.80
CA ASP A 570 17.76 6.22 -41.83
C ASP A 570 17.99 5.00 -42.76
N GLY A 571 16.97 4.57 -43.53
CA GLY A 571 17.08 3.46 -44.48
C GLY A 571 17.08 2.06 -43.84
N ALA A 572 16.56 1.91 -42.62
CA ALA A 572 16.45 0.61 -41.97
C ALA A 572 15.31 -0.22 -42.58
N THR A 573 15.65 -1.40 -43.12
CA THR A 573 14.67 -2.39 -43.59
C THR A 573 13.93 -3.06 -42.43
N GLY A 574 12.78 -3.69 -42.68
CA GLY A 574 11.97 -4.34 -41.63
C GLY A 574 12.76 -5.32 -40.76
N PHE A 575 13.65 -6.13 -41.35
CA PHE A 575 14.53 -7.04 -40.60
C PHE A 575 15.53 -6.29 -39.72
N LYS A 576 16.14 -5.20 -40.22
CA LYS A 576 17.04 -4.33 -39.44
C LYS A 576 16.28 -3.70 -38.26
N LYS A 577 15.05 -3.22 -38.48
CA LYS A 577 14.19 -2.68 -37.41
C LYS A 577 13.88 -3.74 -36.35
N THR A 578 13.50 -4.96 -36.76
CA THR A 578 13.24 -6.05 -35.81
C THR A 578 14.49 -6.40 -34.99
N TRP A 579 15.65 -6.60 -35.60
CA TRP A 579 16.86 -7.04 -34.89
C TRP A 579 17.57 -5.94 -34.10
N ARG A 580 17.55 -4.68 -34.57
CA ARG A 580 18.28 -3.58 -33.92
C ARG A 580 17.44 -2.73 -33.00
N ILE A 581 16.11 -2.72 -33.17
CA ILE A 581 15.20 -1.88 -32.37
C ILE A 581 14.27 -2.79 -31.56
N THR A 582 13.40 -3.55 -32.22
CA THR A 582 12.33 -4.30 -31.56
C THR A 582 12.86 -5.35 -30.59
N ILE A 583 13.69 -6.29 -31.04
CA ILE A 583 14.19 -7.39 -30.21
C ILE A 583 14.98 -6.87 -29.00
N PRO A 584 15.96 -5.95 -29.14
CA PRO A 584 16.68 -5.42 -28.00
C PRO A 584 15.78 -4.69 -26.98
N LEU A 585 14.85 -3.85 -27.44
CA LEU A 585 13.94 -3.12 -26.56
C LEU A 585 12.99 -4.06 -25.80
N VAL A 586 12.38 -5.02 -26.51
CA VAL A 586 11.45 -5.96 -25.88
C VAL A 586 12.20 -6.91 -24.95
N LEU A 587 13.36 -7.45 -25.34
CA LEU A 587 14.16 -8.28 -24.44
C LEU A 587 14.60 -7.53 -23.20
N PHE A 588 14.99 -6.25 -23.32
CA PHE A 588 15.37 -5.43 -22.17
C PHE A 588 14.21 -5.24 -21.19
N GLN A 589 13.00 -5.00 -21.69
CA GLN A 589 11.80 -4.79 -20.87
C GLN A 589 11.20 -6.11 -20.35
N THR A 590 11.30 -7.20 -21.11
CA THR A 590 10.78 -8.52 -20.72
C THR A 590 11.72 -9.28 -19.79
N ALA A 591 13.05 -9.12 -19.94
CA ALA A 591 14.06 -9.88 -19.19
C ALA A 591 13.79 -10.02 -17.68
N PRO A 592 13.48 -8.95 -16.92
CA PRO A 592 13.17 -9.11 -15.50
C PRO A 592 11.92 -9.97 -15.24
N LEU A 593 10.92 -9.90 -16.11
CA LEU A 593 9.68 -10.68 -16.00
C LEU A 593 9.91 -12.16 -16.36
N LEU A 594 10.91 -12.45 -17.20
CA LEU A 594 11.31 -13.82 -17.55
C LEU A 594 11.91 -14.57 -16.35
N ILE A 595 12.55 -13.90 -15.39
CA ILE A 595 13.04 -14.51 -14.14
C ILE A 595 11.86 -15.16 -13.37
N GLY A 596 10.70 -14.51 -13.38
CA GLY A 596 9.48 -15.05 -12.81
C GLY A 596 9.03 -16.35 -13.48
N GLN A 597 9.19 -16.46 -14.81
CA GLN A 597 8.86 -17.68 -15.55
C GLN A 597 9.79 -18.86 -15.21
N TYR A 598 11.09 -18.62 -15.07
CA TYR A 598 12.02 -19.65 -14.61
C TYR A 598 11.68 -20.10 -13.18
N THR A 599 11.38 -19.15 -12.29
CA THR A 599 10.97 -19.43 -10.90
C THR A 599 9.68 -20.24 -10.84
N PHE A 600 8.72 -19.92 -11.70
CA PHE A 600 7.46 -20.66 -11.84
C PHE A 600 7.70 -22.10 -12.30
N ASN A 601 8.45 -22.30 -13.40
CA ASN A 601 8.68 -23.65 -13.94
C ASN A 601 9.55 -24.53 -13.04
N PHE A 602 10.44 -23.94 -12.25
CA PHE A 602 11.17 -24.65 -11.19
C PHE A 602 10.23 -25.31 -10.18
N ASN A 603 9.10 -24.67 -9.87
CA ASN A 603 8.11 -25.14 -8.90
C ASN A 603 6.80 -25.62 -9.55
N ASN A 604 6.84 -26.07 -10.81
CA ASN A 604 5.62 -26.47 -11.54
C ASN A 604 5.15 -27.87 -11.14
N PHE A 605 4.57 -27.96 -9.94
CA PHE A 605 4.03 -29.20 -9.39
C PHE A 605 2.90 -29.79 -10.25
N SER A 606 1.98 -28.94 -10.70
CA SER A 606 0.72 -29.37 -11.33
C SER A 606 0.94 -30.16 -12.62
N ILE A 607 1.86 -29.73 -13.49
CA ILE A 607 2.09 -30.44 -14.76
C ILE A 607 2.63 -31.85 -14.54
N ILE A 608 3.50 -32.04 -13.54
CA ILE A 608 4.10 -33.34 -13.25
C ILE A 608 3.09 -34.25 -12.56
N HIS A 609 2.41 -33.74 -11.52
CA HIS A 609 1.48 -34.52 -10.73
C HIS A 609 0.27 -34.98 -11.55
N LEU A 610 -0.32 -34.07 -12.34
CA LEU A 610 -1.52 -34.36 -13.13
C LEU A 610 -1.23 -35.17 -14.40
N PHE A 611 -0.02 -35.08 -14.97
CA PHE A 611 0.28 -35.82 -16.19
C PHE A 611 0.45 -37.32 -15.92
N ASN A 612 1.27 -37.74 -14.96
CA ASN A 612 1.42 -39.15 -14.60
C ASN A 612 2.00 -39.37 -13.19
N GLY A 613 1.86 -38.38 -12.29
CA GLY A 613 2.32 -38.50 -10.91
C GLY A 613 3.85 -38.60 -10.76
N GLY A 614 4.64 -38.05 -11.70
CA GLY A 614 6.10 -38.08 -11.66
C GLY A 614 6.76 -39.35 -12.20
N GLY A 615 5.98 -40.28 -12.76
CA GLY A 615 6.50 -41.50 -13.38
C GLY A 615 7.24 -41.24 -14.71
N PRO A 616 7.82 -42.28 -15.34
CA PRO A 616 7.90 -43.67 -14.88
C PRO A 616 8.72 -43.83 -13.60
N PHE A 617 8.40 -44.83 -12.78
CA PHE A 617 9.11 -45.10 -11.54
C PHE A 617 10.30 -46.03 -11.80
N ASN A 618 11.49 -45.63 -11.31
CA ASN A 618 12.69 -46.45 -11.37
C ASN A 618 13.26 -46.60 -9.94
N PRO A 619 12.85 -47.66 -9.21
CA PRO A 619 13.25 -47.86 -7.81
C PRO A 619 14.77 -47.95 -7.61
N SER A 620 15.51 -48.40 -8.61
CA SER A 620 16.98 -48.51 -8.57
C SER A 620 17.66 -47.14 -8.41
N VAL A 621 17.04 -46.07 -8.93
CA VAL A 621 17.61 -44.71 -8.91
C VAL A 621 16.91 -43.83 -7.86
N TYR A 622 15.59 -43.91 -7.78
CA TYR A 622 14.76 -42.98 -6.99
C TYR A 622 14.17 -43.62 -5.72
N GLY A 623 14.44 -44.91 -5.48
CA GLY A 623 13.77 -45.67 -4.43
C GLY A 623 12.24 -45.66 -4.61
N ASN A 624 11.53 -45.81 -3.49
CA ASN A 624 10.06 -45.76 -3.45
C ASN A 624 9.52 -44.36 -3.09
N VAL A 625 10.34 -43.32 -3.22
CA VAL A 625 10.02 -41.95 -2.76
C VAL A 625 9.86 -40.94 -3.90
N ALA A 626 10.25 -41.30 -5.12
CA ALA A 626 10.13 -40.44 -6.30
C ALA A 626 10.09 -41.26 -7.61
N GLY A 627 9.72 -40.60 -8.70
CA GLY A 627 9.78 -41.11 -10.07
C GLY A 627 10.70 -40.27 -10.94
N SER A 628 10.89 -40.72 -12.19
CA SER A 628 11.89 -40.17 -13.10
C SER A 628 11.59 -38.79 -13.69
N THR A 629 10.36 -38.29 -13.56
CA THR A 629 9.99 -36.94 -14.01
C THR A 629 9.69 -35.99 -12.86
N ASP A 630 9.79 -36.44 -11.61
CA ASP A 630 9.57 -35.59 -10.45
C ASP A 630 10.49 -34.38 -10.46
N LEU A 631 9.89 -33.22 -10.21
CA LEU A 631 10.63 -32.02 -9.86
C LEU A 631 10.84 -31.99 -8.36
N LEU A 632 11.75 -31.13 -7.92
CA LEU A 632 12.02 -30.94 -6.50
C LEU A 632 10.74 -30.64 -5.67
N ILE A 633 9.78 -29.89 -6.22
CA ILE A 633 8.51 -29.62 -5.54
C ILE A 633 7.59 -30.86 -5.45
N SER A 634 7.50 -31.69 -6.50
CA SER A 634 6.69 -32.91 -6.46
C SER A 634 7.34 -34.00 -5.61
N TYR A 635 8.67 -33.97 -5.52
CA TYR A 635 9.45 -34.76 -4.57
C TYR A 635 9.18 -34.35 -3.12
N ILE A 636 9.20 -33.05 -2.79
CA ILE A 636 8.81 -32.57 -1.45
C ILE A 636 7.41 -33.07 -1.09
N TYR A 637 6.45 -32.92 -2.00
CA TYR A 637 5.09 -33.39 -1.78
C TYR A 637 5.02 -34.88 -1.46
N LYS A 638 5.76 -35.73 -2.21
CA LYS A 638 5.82 -37.17 -1.92
C LYS A 638 6.46 -37.46 -0.58
N LEU A 639 7.57 -36.78 -0.24
CA LEU A 639 8.22 -36.93 1.05
C LEU A 639 7.28 -36.59 2.21
N THR A 640 6.58 -35.45 2.15
CA THR A 640 5.78 -34.94 3.26
C THR A 640 4.39 -35.55 3.33
N ILE A 641 3.68 -35.67 2.21
CA ILE A 641 2.28 -36.12 2.18
C ILE A 641 2.16 -37.64 2.00
N THR A 642 2.99 -38.25 1.16
CA THR A 642 2.89 -39.69 0.88
C THR A 642 3.72 -40.53 1.85
N SER A 643 4.92 -40.05 2.20
CA SER A 643 5.89 -40.81 2.97
C SER A 643 6.15 -40.29 4.39
N ASN A 644 5.50 -39.20 4.82
CA ASN A 644 5.59 -38.62 6.16
C ASN A 644 7.01 -38.19 6.63
N TYR A 645 7.96 -37.99 5.72
CA TYR A 645 9.29 -37.43 6.00
C TYR A 645 9.24 -35.89 6.04
N GLN A 646 8.62 -35.33 7.08
CA GLN A 646 8.38 -33.88 7.21
C GLN A 646 9.68 -33.07 7.33
N ALA A 647 10.58 -33.48 8.22
CA ALA A 647 11.88 -32.81 8.44
C ALA A 647 12.75 -32.81 7.19
N LEU A 648 12.78 -33.94 6.47
CA LEU A 648 13.55 -34.03 5.24
C LEU A 648 12.93 -33.21 4.10
N GLY A 649 11.59 -33.25 3.95
CA GLY A 649 10.89 -32.40 2.98
C GLY A 649 11.11 -30.91 3.26
N ALA A 650 11.13 -30.50 4.53
CA ALA A 650 11.45 -29.15 4.95
C ALA A 650 12.91 -28.78 4.63
N ALA A 651 13.87 -29.67 4.87
CA ALA A 651 15.28 -29.46 4.53
C ALA A 651 15.47 -29.26 3.02
N VAL A 652 14.84 -30.12 2.20
CA VAL A 652 14.81 -29.98 0.73
C VAL A 652 14.22 -28.62 0.33
N THR A 653 13.08 -28.23 0.93
CA THR A 653 12.43 -26.93 0.68
C THR A 653 13.37 -25.75 0.92
N ILE A 654 14.12 -25.75 2.02
CA ILE A 654 15.05 -24.65 2.34
C ILE A 654 16.22 -24.58 1.36
N VAL A 655 16.81 -25.72 1.02
CA VAL A 655 17.91 -25.79 0.04
C VAL A 655 17.44 -25.22 -1.30
N ILE A 656 16.24 -25.61 -1.75
CA ILE A 656 15.62 -25.08 -2.97
C ILE A 656 15.37 -23.58 -2.88
N SER A 657 14.77 -23.12 -1.78
CA SER A 657 14.49 -21.69 -1.60
C SER A 657 15.78 -20.87 -1.66
N LEU A 658 16.87 -21.33 -1.04
CA LEU A 658 18.19 -20.67 -1.12
C LEU A 658 18.72 -20.62 -2.55
N ILE A 659 18.63 -21.73 -3.30
CA ILE A 659 19.06 -21.81 -4.70
C ILE A 659 18.26 -20.82 -5.56
N ILE A 660 16.93 -20.83 -5.44
CA ILE A 660 16.05 -19.92 -6.19
C ILE A 660 16.35 -18.47 -5.82
N MET A 661 16.43 -18.14 -4.53
CA MET A 661 16.74 -16.78 -4.07
C MET A 661 18.08 -16.29 -4.62
N PHE A 662 19.10 -17.15 -4.64
CA PHE A 662 20.40 -16.82 -5.21
C PHE A 662 20.32 -16.49 -6.71
N PHE A 663 19.66 -17.34 -7.50
CA PHE A 663 19.50 -17.10 -8.94
C PHE A 663 18.58 -15.90 -9.25
N SER A 664 17.49 -15.72 -8.50
CA SER A 664 16.63 -14.55 -8.61
C SER A 664 17.40 -13.28 -8.26
N TRP A 665 18.18 -13.27 -7.17
CA TRP A 665 19.02 -12.14 -6.79
C TRP A 665 20.05 -11.79 -7.86
N LEU A 666 20.75 -12.79 -8.42
CA LEU A 666 21.68 -12.58 -9.54
C LEU A 666 20.96 -11.98 -10.76
N GLY A 667 19.79 -12.49 -11.11
CA GLY A 667 18.98 -11.99 -12.22
C GLY A 667 18.55 -10.54 -12.02
N PHE A 668 18.00 -10.21 -10.86
CA PHE A 668 17.57 -8.85 -10.54
C PHE A 668 18.75 -7.87 -10.45
N ARG A 669 19.86 -8.26 -9.81
CA ARG A 669 21.06 -7.42 -9.66
C ARG A 669 21.68 -7.03 -11.01
N ASN A 670 21.66 -7.96 -11.97
CA ASN A 670 22.29 -7.74 -13.28
C ASN A 670 21.38 -7.00 -14.27
N THR A 671 20.09 -6.87 -13.97
CA THR A 671 19.12 -6.23 -14.87
C THR A 671 19.17 -4.70 -14.73
N LYS A 672 19.60 -4.00 -15.78
CA LYS A 672 19.66 -2.52 -15.82
C LYS A 672 18.27 -1.87 -15.72
N ALA A 673 17.19 -2.55 -16.08
CA ALA A 673 15.82 -2.02 -15.97
C ALA A 673 15.39 -1.72 -14.51
N PHE A 674 16.07 -2.27 -13.50
CA PHE A 674 15.84 -1.95 -12.08
C PHE A 674 16.95 -1.09 -11.46
N LYS A 675 18.03 -0.82 -12.20
CA LYS A 675 19.01 0.19 -11.80
C LYS A 675 18.45 1.51 -12.28
N GLY A 676 17.72 2.20 -11.40
CA GLY A 676 17.30 3.58 -11.64
C GLY A 676 18.54 4.47 -11.75
N ASN A 677 19.09 4.56 -12.96
CA ASN A 677 20.09 5.53 -13.39
C ASN A 677 19.60 6.16 -14.68
#